data_AF-A0A0L1ME71-F1
#
_entry.id   AF-A0A0L1ME71-F1
#
_cell.length_a   1.000
_cell.length_b   1.000
_cell.length_c   1.000
_cell.angle_alpha   90.00
_cell.angle_beta   90.00
_cell.angle_gamma   90.00
#
_symmetry.space_group_name_H-M   'P 1'
#
loop_
_entity.id
_entity.type
_entity.pdbx_description
1 polymer ?
#
loop_
_entity_poly.entity_id
_entity_poly.type
_entity_poly.pdbx_seq_one_letter_code
_entity_poly.pdbx_strand_id
1 'polypeptide(L)'
;MQDEYSSGVVISYDDKAGYGYISPDDSEVQGEKLLVHRKSIRDSGSLLSAGDRVVFKVSSVPRGLLAVDVHDELKEALLDTGLSSGKLVALKQDRKFGFIQDSVDGRIFFHFSQIVDTSKPLMVGDKVSFQKQVTERGLQAFQITLESNANVSKLSVEMTKLDYLAQAILARDSKRFDEAVKLYERGMVSSPSVQLVTSYAAMEKNRNRRAEALKVYEAGLKTFPSNIKLLEDIGLLYSATGNFKSAISFLRKGLELSKETGQGSDRRFLLGIARIYVKRDSNRDDLIEALRYYEMARVAFESSIHGKTAFPRDDLLSMGLAKIRLQHHRGELAYDFINNAGFRIIRASLFEQKTVGSDFVIEPLAPEILEGYGISGNLLLRCMFKSEISRSDIESIDEVIREWGAGGLIDEQVVLLLVSSLPEHVERLLYQRLEDRKRTVPAIVPITQSQIERAKDKSTALREVLDRWLFRRDLFAQNFPVSGRRFFGREKPLSEIRDAISNGIAAGIFGLRKVGKTSLLKEIERRAHEGGDIVVYMDLLRVPSDINDTRWLYWKLGSELYKRANRAEFKGVQWRLGGHYSDYLDIPADFPVATAFDSDLSKILDVIRKSHLNPRPKVVVMLDEIERIIPNSSGKEGFDGFFNFFSYIRGVAQESGDFVPIVTGANAAIAEAAQFAGKDNPVFNFFKEIYLPLLRYQESFQMINTLGRGMGVRFSSDVVERIHALTGGHPFFSRQFCSFICERHSNRPLSVSIEMIDELINPYLDSAGRDFREIIERFSRDYPEELNVCIEVAKAGGKINLSELQHDTAKALSIRHLVGYQIVSVDDNTISLTMEFMLRWLKNGEMSRG
;
A
#
# COMPACT_ATOMS: atom_id res chain seq x y z
N MET A 1 -5.20 18.37 -22.87
CA MET A 1 -6.39 18.76 -22.09
C MET A 1 -5.90 19.35 -20.79
N GLN A 2 -6.50 20.45 -20.32
CA GLN A 2 -6.14 21.08 -19.05
C GLN A 2 -6.24 20.05 -17.91
N ASP A 3 -5.30 20.10 -16.98
CA ASP A 3 -5.25 19.28 -15.76
C ASP A 3 -6.40 19.70 -14.81
N GLU A 4 -7.64 19.35 -15.14
CA GLU A 4 -8.80 19.60 -14.29
C GLU A 4 -8.86 18.56 -13.17
N TYR A 5 -8.78 19.03 -11.93
CA TYR A 5 -9.12 18.22 -10.77
C TYR A 5 -10.63 18.28 -10.54
N SER A 6 -11.23 17.15 -10.19
CA SER A 6 -12.62 17.02 -9.75
C SER A 6 -12.70 16.95 -8.23
N SER A 7 -13.83 17.38 -7.66
CA SER A 7 -14.14 17.28 -6.24
C SER A 7 -15.14 16.16 -5.95
N GLY A 8 -15.17 15.68 -4.71
CA GLY A 8 -16.10 14.65 -4.29
C GLY A 8 -16.02 14.29 -2.81
N VAL A 9 -16.90 13.38 -2.40
CA VAL A 9 -17.01 12.89 -1.02
C VAL A 9 -16.57 11.45 -0.93
N VAL A 10 -15.66 11.12 -0.03
CA VAL A 10 -15.29 9.74 0.27
C VAL A 10 -16.51 9.01 0.84
N ILE A 11 -17.00 7.99 0.16
CA ILE A 11 -18.16 7.18 0.58
C ILE A 11 -17.74 6.18 1.66
N SER A 12 -16.60 5.55 1.45
CA SER A 12 -16.04 4.53 2.33
C SER A 12 -14.58 4.32 1.98
N TYR A 13 -13.73 4.15 2.98
CA TYR A 13 -12.33 3.82 2.79
C TYR A 13 -11.93 2.83 3.88
N ASP A 14 -11.37 1.70 3.48
CA ASP A 14 -10.91 0.67 4.42
C ASP A 14 -9.39 0.73 4.50
N ASP A 15 -8.90 1.26 5.62
CA ASP A 15 -7.48 1.41 5.91
C ASP A 15 -6.71 0.08 5.92
N LYS A 16 -7.39 -1.03 6.25
CA LYS A 16 -6.80 -2.38 6.26
C LYS A 16 -6.74 -2.97 4.86
N ALA A 17 -7.75 -2.72 4.03
CA ALA A 17 -7.81 -3.20 2.65
C ALA A 17 -7.04 -2.29 1.66
N GLY A 18 -6.76 -1.04 2.02
CA GLY A 18 -5.94 -0.11 1.23
C GLY A 18 -6.66 0.55 0.04
N TYR A 19 -7.99 0.48 0.00
CA TYR A 19 -8.81 1.12 -1.03
C TYR A 19 -10.15 1.63 -0.47
N GLY A 20 -10.80 2.49 -1.25
CA GLY A 20 -12.11 3.03 -0.95
C GLY A 20 -12.80 3.60 -2.18
N TYR A 21 -13.87 4.34 -1.95
CA TYR A 21 -14.73 4.91 -2.98
C TYR A 21 -14.97 6.39 -2.73
N ILE A 22 -14.92 7.18 -3.79
CA ILE A 22 -15.27 8.60 -3.80
C ILE A 22 -16.50 8.79 -4.68
N SER A 23 -17.48 9.54 -4.18
CA SER A 23 -18.59 10.06 -4.96
C SER A 23 -18.17 11.41 -5.54
N PRO A 24 -17.95 11.55 -6.86
CA PRO A 24 -17.67 12.85 -7.46
C PRO A 24 -18.89 13.78 -7.33
N ASP A 25 -18.64 15.10 -7.27
CA ASP A 25 -19.71 16.12 -7.24
C ASP A 25 -20.23 16.47 -8.64
N ASP A 26 -19.41 16.26 -9.67
CA ASP A 26 -19.70 16.70 -11.03
C ASP A 26 -20.82 15.88 -11.69
N SER A 27 -21.78 16.57 -12.31
CA SER A 27 -23.04 15.99 -12.79
C SER A 27 -22.93 15.14 -14.06
N GLU A 28 -21.77 15.09 -14.72
CA GLU A 28 -21.53 14.22 -15.89
C GLU A 28 -21.14 12.77 -15.51
N VAL A 29 -20.81 12.51 -14.24
CA VAL A 29 -20.45 11.18 -13.70
C VAL A 29 -21.52 10.70 -12.69
N GLN A 30 -22.80 10.96 -12.97
CA GLN A 30 -23.90 10.54 -12.08
C GLN A 30 -24.07 9.02 -12.07
N GLY A 31 -23.66 8.39 -10.95
CA GLY A 31 -23.96 7.01 -10.61
C GLY A 31 -22.74 6.10 -10.41
N GLU A 32 -21.55 6.54 -10.79
CA GLU A 32 -20.32 5.74 -10.67
C GLU A 32 -19.47 6.18 -9.47
N LYS A 33 -19.16 5.22 -8.60
CA LYS A 33 -18.24 5.41 -7.48
C LYS A 33 -16.82 5.34 -8.04
N LEU A 34 -16.02 6.38 -7.85
CA LEU A 34 -14.62 6.38 -8.24
C LEU A 34 -13.81 5.58 -7.23
N LEU A 35 -13.05 4.60 -7.71
CA LEU A 35 -12.13 3.85 -6.86
C LEU A 35 -10.99 4.79 -6.45
N VAL A 36 -10.63 4.78 -5.17
CA VAL A 36 -9.40 5.39 -4.66
C VAL A 36 -8.55 4.32 -4.01
N HIS A 37 -7.30 4.22 -4.43
CA HIS A 37 -6.32 3.32 -3.85
C HIS A 37 -5.38 4.10 -2.94
N ARG A 38 -4.81 3.47 -1.92
CA ARG A 38 -3.88 4.11 -0.98
C ARG A 38 -2.70 4.79 -1.67
N LYS A 39 -2.19 4.20 -2.74
CA LYS A 39 -1.09 4.76 -3.57
C LYS A 39 -1.52 5.98 -4.40
N SER A 40 -2.82 6.20 -4.58
CA SER A 40 -3.37 7.36 -5.27
C SER A 40 -3.51 8.57 -4.35
N ILE A 41 -3.36 8.40 -3.04
CA ILE A 41 -3.41 9.50 -2.07
C ILE A 41 -2.07 10.23 -2.10
N ARG A 42 -2.10 11.53 -2.37
CA ARG A 42 -0.91 12.37 -2.55
C ARG A 42 -0.02 12.36 -1.31
N ASP A 43 -0.62 12.36 -0.13
CA ASP A 43 0.09 12.19 1.13
C ASP A 43 -0.23 10.80 1.72
N SER A 44 0.72 9.87 1.60
CA SER A 44 0.57 8.47 2.06
C SER A 44 0.39 8.32 3.58
N GLY A 45 0.57 9.41 4.34
CA GLY A 45 0.25 9.51 5.77
C GLY A 45 -1.19 9.97 6.08
N SER A 46 -1.93 10.49 5.09
CA SER A 46 -3.32 10.93 5.25
C SER A 46 -4.29 9.74 5.12
N LEU A 47 -5.23 9.62 6.07
CA LEU A 47 -6.22 8.55 6.12
C LEU A 47 -7.56 9.10 5.64
N LEU A 48 -8.08 8.58 4.53
CA LEU A 48 -9.41 8.91 4.06
C LEU A 48 -10.46 8.21 4.94
N SER A 49 -11.52 8.92 5.31
CA SER A 49 -12.66 8.41 6.06
C SER A 49 -13.95 8.70 5.31
N ALA A 50 -14.98 7.88 5.53
CA ALA A 50 -16.31 8.13 4.98
C ALA A 50 -16.80 9.53 5.42
N GLY A 51 -17.12 10.39 4.45
CA GLY A 51 -17.55 11.78 4.64
C GLY A 51 -16.50 12.84 4.31
N ASP A 52 -15.24 12.46 4.06
CA ASP A 52 -14.18 13.42 3.75
C ASP A 52 -14.36 14.05 2.37
N ARG A 53 -14.11 15.36 2.27
CA ARG A 53 -14.14 16.12 1.01
C ARG A 53 -12.75 16.11 0.40
N VAL A 54 -12.67 15.63 -0.84
CA VAL A 54 -11.39 15.39 -1.52
C VAL A 54 -11.41 15.97 -2.93
N VAL A 55 -10.25 16.43 -3.35
CA VAL A 55 -9.94 16.83 -4.72
C VAL A 55 -9.03 15.77 -5.32
N PHE A 56 -9.32 15.38 -6.55
CA PHE A 56 -8.63 14.28 -7.22
C PHE A 56 -8.63 14.51 -8.73
N LYS A 57 -7.66 13.92 -9.42
CA LYS A 57 -7.72 13.79 -10.87
C LYS A 57 -8.44 12.49 -11.22
N VAL A 58 -9.26 12.54 -12.25
CA VAL A 58 -9.85 11.35 -12.82
C VAL A 58 -8.88 10.81 -13.87
N SER A 59 -8.29 9.66 -13.60
CA SER A 59 -7.49 8.93 -14.59
C SER A 59 -8.30 7.76 -15.12
N SER A 60 -8.35 7.64 -16.45
CA SER A 60 -8.82 6.41 -17.09
C SER A 60 -7.76 5.34 -16.92
N VAL A 61 -8.12 4.24 -16.25
CA VAL A 61 -7.33 3.02 -16.20
C VAL A 61 -8.06 1.93 -16.99
N PRO A 62 -7.39 0.86 -17.44
CA PRO A 62 -8.03 -0.22 -18.22
C PRO A 62 -9.24 -0.90 -17.55
N ARG A 63 -9.51 -0.59 -16.28
CA ARG A 63 -10.50 -1.21 -15.39
C ARG A 63 -11.45 -0.20 -14.73
N GLY A 64 -11.60 1.02 -15.28
CA GLY A 64 -12.54 2.04 -14.80
C GLY A 64 -11.94 3.43 -14.62
N LEU A 65 -12.66 4.31 -13.92
CA LEU A 65 -12.19 5.64 -13.54
C LEU A 65 -11.56 5.58 -12.14
N LEU A 66 -10.27 5.89 -12.06
CA LEU A 66 -9.50 5.91 -10.82
C LEU A 66 -9.31 7.35 -10.38
N ALA A 67 -9.65 7.65 -9.12
CA ALA A 67 -9.22 8.87 -8.48
C ALA A 67 -7.72 8.76 -8.20
N VAL A 68 -6.92 9.56 -8.89
CA VAL A 68 -5.47 9.66 -8.71
C VAL A 68 -5.13 11.02 -8.13
N ASP A 69 -4.02 11.09 -7.41
CA ASP A 69 -3.54 12.33 -6.80
C ASP A 69 -4.59 12.95 -5.84
N VAL A 70 -5.21 12.08 -5.04
CA VAL A 70 -6.28 12.39 -4.11
C VAL A 70 -5.70 13.09 -2.89
N HIS A 71 -6.30 14.21 -2.52
CA HIS A 71 -5.93 15.01 -1.36
C HIS A 71 -7.14 15.80 -0.87
N ASP A 72 -7.08 16.32 0.36
CA ASP A 72 -8.21 17.05 0.93
C ASP A 72 -8.57 18.28 0.08
N GLU A 73 -9.87 18.49 -0.08
CA GLU A 73 -10.38 19.70 -0.72
C GLU A 73 -10.15 20.90 0.20
N LEU A 74 -9.26 21.79 -0.23
CA LEU A 74 -9.10 23.09 0.39
C LEU A 74 -10.41 23.86 0.23
N LYS A 75 -11.04 24.27 1.34
CA LYS A 75 -12.22 25.14 1.32
C LYS A 75 -11.88 26.49 0.70
N GLU A 76 -12.01 26.61 -0.61
CA GLU A 76 -12.02 27.90 -1.29
C GLU A 76 -13.40 28.56 -1.14
N ALA A 77 -13.36 29.86 -0.85
CA ALA A 77 -14.54 30.70 -0.74
C ALA A 77 -15.12 30.97 -2.14
N LEU A 78 -16.39 30.66 -2.37
CA LEU A 78 -17.04 30.88 -3.66
C LEU A 78 -18.26 31.83 -3.57
N LEU A 79 -18.11 32.90 -4.36
CA LEU A 79 -19.05 33.66 -5.20
C LEU A 79 -20.30 34.31 -4.58
N ASP A 80 -20.30 35.64 -4.62
CA ASP A 80 -21.34 36.61 -4.26
C ASP A 80 -22.32 36.82 -5.45
N THR A 81 -23.64 36.76 -5.22
CA THR A 81 -24.67 36.94 -6.29
C THR A 81 -25.22 38.36 -6.38
N GLY A 82 -24.62 39.34 -5.70
CA GLY A 82 -25.01 40.73 -5.78
C GLY A 82 -26.18 41.11 -4.86
N LEU A 83 -26.39 42.42 -4.70
CA LEU A 83 -27.32 43.01 -3.74
C LEU A 83 -28.77 42.90 -4.22
N SER A 84 -29.64 42.31 -3.40
CA SER A 84 -31.09 42.14 -3.61
C SER A 84 -31.90 42.90 -2.53
N SER A 85 -33.20 43.12 -2.77
CA SER A 85 -34.09 43.86 -1.84
C SER A 85 -35.39 43.10 -1.60
N GLY A 86 -35.90 43.12 -0.38
CA GLY A 86 -37.12 42.40 0.01
C GLY A 86 -37.73 42.91 1.31
N LYS A 87 -38.82 42.30 1.77
CA LYS A 87 -39.49 42.68 3.03
C LYS A 87 -39.38 41.58 4.07
N LEU A 88 -39.14 41.95 5.33
CA LEU A 88 -39.16 41.00 6.43
C LEU A 88 -40.57 40.46 6.66
N VAL A 89 -40.74 39.13 6.59
CA VAL A 89 -42.05 38.48 6.74
C VAL A 89 -42.15 37.61 7.99
N ALA A 90 -41.02 37.22 8.60
CA ALA A 90 -41.04 36.57 9.90
C ALA A 90 -39.71 36.74 10.65
N LEU A 91 -39.80 36.88 11.97
CA LEU A 91 -38.67 36.94 12.88
C LEU A 91 -38.92 35.97 14.04
N LYS A 92 -37.99 35.04 14.29
CA LYS A 92 -38.01 34.10 15.42
C LYS A 92 -36.86 34.45 16.37
N GLN A 93 -37.14 35.34 17.30
CA GLN A 93 -36.14 35.93 18.20
C GLN A 93 -35.51 34.91 19.16
N ASP A 94 -36.27 33.91 19.60
CA ASP A 94 -35.82 32.81 20.48
C ASP A 94 -34.73 31.95 19.84
N ARG A 95 -34.84 31.71 18.53
CA ARG A 95 -33.90 30.89 17.75
C ARG A 95 -32.97 31.71 16.85
N LYS A 96 -33.02 33.05 16.98
CA LYS A 96 -32.16 34.04 16.31
C LYS A 96 -32.12 33.92 14.78
N PHE A 97 -33.25 33.65 14.13
CA PHE A 97 -33.36 33.64 12.66
C PHE A 97 -34.64 34.29 12.15
N GLY A 98 -34.70 34.64 10.87
CA GLY A 98 -35.86 35.23 10.22
C GLY A 98 -35.98 34.86 8.75
N PHE A 99 -37.01 35.42 8.11
CA PHE A 99 -37.26 35.26 6.68
C PHE A 99 -37.57 36.59 6.00
N ILE A 100 -37.00 36.79 4.82
CA ILE A 100 -37.25 37.90 3.93
C ILE A 100 -38.06 37.40 2.74
N GLN A 101 -39.10 38.14 2.34
CA GLN A 101 -39.84 37.92 1.12
C GLN A 101 -39.22 38.79 0.03
N ASP A 102 -38.55 38.12 -0.90
CA ASP A 102 -38.01 38.67 -2.13
C ASP A 102 -39.08 38.61 -3.23
N SER A 103 -39.07 39.58 -4.15
CA SER A 103 -40.05 39.66 -5.24
C SER A 103 -39.78 38.64 -6.36
N VAL A 104 -38.58 38.08 -6.44
CA VAL A 104 -38.15 37.15 -7.49
C VAL A 104 -38.07 35.72 -6.94
N ASP A 105 -37.33 35.51 -5.86
CA ASP A 105 -37.00 34.16 -5.35
C ASP A 105 -37.89 33.68 -4.20
N GLY A 106 -38.92 34.46 -3.85
CA GLY A 106 -39.84 34.12 -2.80
C GLY A 106 -39.23 34.27 -1.40
N ARG A 107 -39.42 33.28 -0.53
CA ARG A 107 -39.07 33.39 0.90
C ARG A 107 -37.64 32.92 1.16
N ILE A 108 -36.79 33.84 1.58
CA ILE A 108 -35.35 33.64 1.79
C ILE A 108 -35.04 33.63 3.29
N PHE A 109 -34.26 32.65 3.72
CA PHE A 109 -33.88 32.48 5.12
C PHE A 109 -32.72 33.40 5.52
N PHE A 110 -32.65 33.83 6.77
CA PHE A 110 -31.44 34.45 7.32
C PHE A 110 -31.26 34.23 8.81
N HIS A 111 -30.02 34.27 9.27
CA HIS A 111 -29.69 34.28 10.69
C HIS A 111 -29.45 35.71 11.18
N PHE A 112 -29.82 36.04 12.43
CA PHE A 112 -29.67 37.40 12.97
C PHE A 112 -28.21 37.89 13.00
N SER A 113 -27.24 36.96 13.01
CA SER A 113 -25.82 37.30 12.89
C SER A 113 -25.43 37.92 11.54
N GLN A 114 -26.32 37.87 10.55
CA GLN A 114 -26.10 38.43 9.21
C GLN A 114 -26.65 39.86 9.06
N ILE A 115 -27.24 40.41 10.12
CA ILE A 115 -27.70 41.80 10.15
C ILE A 115 -26.49 42.71 10.39
N VAL A 116 -26.27 43.67 9.50
CA VAL A 116 -25.09 44.55 9.55
C VAL A 116 -25.25 45.62 10.63
N ASP A 117 -26.44 46.20 10.73
CA ASP A 117 -26.76 47.23 11.72
C ASP A 117 -27.74 46.70 12.77
N THR A 118 -27.24 46.47 13.99
CA THR A 118 -28.02 46.01 15.14
C THR A 118 -28.51 47.15 16.04
N SER A 119 -28.24 48.41 15.68
CA SER A 119 -28.59 49.58 16.48
C SER A 119 -30.10 49.86 16.52
N LYS A 120 -30.86 49.33 15.55
CA LYS A 120 -32.33 49.39 15.51
C LYS A 120 -32.94 47.99 15.43
N PRO A 121 -33.95 47.66 16.24
CA PRO A 121 -34.62 46.37 16.17
C PRO A 121 -35.42 46.27 14.87
N LEU A 122 -35.16 45.22 14.09
CA LEU A 122 -35.93 44.89 12.89
C LEU A 122 -37.34 44.42 13.26
N MET A 123 -38.34 44.90 12.53
CA MET A 123 -39.73 44.52 12.67
C MET A 123 -40.23 43.80 11.41
N VAL A 124 -41.18 42.89 11.59
CA VAL A 124 -41.86 42.25 10.45
C VAL A 124 -42.59 43.34 9.67
N GLY A 125 -42.31 43.45 8.37
CA GLY A 125 -42.83 44.48 7.47
C GLY A 125 -41.75 45.44 6.94
N ASP A 126 -40.59 45.52 7.59
CA ASP A 126 -39.49 46.40 7.17
C ASP A 126 -38.91 45.97 5.82
N LYS A 127 -38.61 46.95 4.97
CA LYS A 127 -37.85 46.70 3.74
C LYS A 127 -36.37 46.58 4.09
N VAL A 128 -35.70 45.62 3.47
CA VAL A 128 -34.29 45.34 3.70
C VAL A 128 -33.58 45.04 2.39
N SER A 129 -32.32 45.47 2.29
CA SER A 129 -31.38 45.06 1.26
C SER A 129 -30.43 43.99 1.82
N PHE A 130 -30.04 43.02 0.99
CA PHE A 130 -29.26 41.85 1.40
C PHE A 130 -28.60 41.18 0.19
N GLN A 131 -27.50 40.48 0.40
CA GLN A 131 -26.88 39.62 -0.61
C GLN A 131 -27.44 38.20 -0.52
N LYS A 132 -27.58 37.52 -1.65
CA LYS A 132 -28.05 36.13 -1.70
C LYS A 132 -26.86 35.19 -1.78
N GLN A 133 -26.93 34.08 -1.06
CA GLN A 133 -26.00 32.98 -1.19
C GLN A 133 -26.78 31.66 -1.19
N VAL A 134 -26.45 30.79 -2.13
CA VAL A 134 -27.00 29.43 -2.17
C VAL A 134 -26.28 28.60 -1.12
N THR A 135 -27.04 27.94 -0.26
CA THR A 135 -26.50 27.00 0.74
C THR A 135 -27.14 25.63 0.54
N GLU A 136 -26.57 24.60 1.18
CA GLU A 136 -27.13 23.23 1.18
C GLU A 136 -28.58 23.14 1.67
N ARG A 137 -29.09 24.19 2.35
CA ARG A 137 -30.47 24.29 2.88
C ARG A 137 -31.36 25.27 2.10
N GLY A 138 -30.91 25.71 0.93
CA GLY A 138 -31.60 26.68 0.08
C GLY A 138 -30.98 28.09 0.13
N LEU A 139 -31.68 29.06 -0.47
CA LEU A 139 -31.23 30.45 -0.55
C LEU A 139 -31.24 31.11 0.84
N GLN A 140 -30.08 31.66 1.21
CA GLN A 140 -29.90 32.40 2.45
C GLN A 140 -29.44 33.84 2.16
N ALA A 141 -29.96 34.78 2.95
CA ALA A 141 -29.60 36.19 2.89
C ALA A 141 -28.48 36.54 3.86
N PHE A 142 -27.53 37.34 3.37
CA PHE A 142 -26.35 37.83 4.07
C PHE A 142 -26.28 39.36 3.99
N GLN A 143 -25.57 39.99 4.92
CA GLN A 143 -25.38 41.45 4.98
C GLN A 143 -26.70 42.26 4.93
N ILE A 144 -27.65 41.92 5.81
CA ILE A 144 -29.00 42.49 5.79
C ILE A 144 -29.00 43.88 6.42
N THR A 145 -29.57 44.85 5.69
CA THR A 145 -29.62 46.27 6.08
C THR A 145 -31.02 46.87 5.83
N LEU A 146 -31.52 47.70 6.73
CA LEU A 146 -32.88 48.28 6.71
C LEU A 146 -32.99 49.44 5.72
N GLU A 147 -33.94 49.38 4.77
CA GLU A 147 -34.24 50.45 3.81
C GLU A 147 -35.26 51.43 4.42
N SER A 148 -34.87 52.70 4.57
CA SER A 148 -35.78 53.75 5.06
C SER A 148 -36.41 54.53 3.90
N ASN A 149 -37.74 54.61 3.88
CA ASN A 149 -38.50 55.40 2.91
C ASN A 149 -38.43 56.89 3.26
N ALA A 150 -37.49 57.62 2.65
CA ALA A 150 -37.61 59.06 2.45
C ALA A 150 -36.94 59.45 1.11
N ASN A 151 -37.80 59.79 0.15
CA ASN A 151 -37.59 60.55 -1.08
C ASN A 151 -36.28 60.42 -1.86
N VAL A 152 -36.45 59.79 -3.02
CA VAL A 152 -35.67 59.87 -4.25
C VAL A 152 -35.60 61.32 -4.76
N SER A 153 -34.42 61.68 -5.27
CA SER A 153 -34.04 62.87 -6.06
C SER A 153 -33.62 64.13 -5.29
N LYS A 154 -32.42 64.61 -5.66
CA LYS A 154 -31.68 65.81 -5.17
C LYS A 154 -30.99 65.68 -3.81
N LEU A 155 -29.95 64.85 -3.77
CA LEU A 155 -28.70 65.10 -3.06
C LEU A 155 -27.56 64.40 -3.83
N SER A 156 -27.35 64.89 -5.04
CA SER A 156 -26.09 64.70 -5.75
C SER A 156 -25.02 65.51 -5.02
N VAL A 157 -23.89 64.86 -4.70
CA VAL A 157 -22.63 65.47 -4.22
C VAL A 157 -22.68 65.91 -2.75
N GLU A 158 -22.46 64.96 -1.82
CA GLU A 158 -21.71 65.13 -0.54
C GLU A 158 -21.99 63.97 0.43
N MET A 159 -21.38 62.80 0.18
CA MET A 159 -20.83 61.88 1.20
C MET A 159 -20.33 60.59 0.52
N THR A 160 -19.26 60.74 -0.23
CA THR A 160 -18.22 59.71 -0.33
C THR A 160 -17.74 59.35 1.09
N LYS A 161 -18.29 58.30 1.71
CA LYS A 161 -17.50 57.52 2.68
C LYS A 161 -16.87 56.39 1.88
N LEU A 162 -15.59 56.58 1.55
CA LEU A 162 -14.79 55.61 0.81
C LEU A 162 -14.86 54.24 1.50
N ASP A 163 -15.43 53.25 0.82
CA ASP A 163 -15.23 51.85 1.18
C ASP A 163 -13.81 51.44 0.79
N TYR A 164 -12.86 51.87 1.62
CA TYR A 164 -11.45 51.58 1.46
C TYR A 164 -11.16 50.07 1.47
N LEU A 165 -12.00 49.25 2.11
CA LEU A 165 -11.83 47.79 2.12
C LEU A 165 -12.12 47.22 0.73
N ALA A 166 -13.25 47.56 0.13
CA ALA A 166 -13.60 47.09 -1.22
C ALA A 166 -12.57 47.56 -2.26
N GLN A 167 -12.14 48.83 -2.19
CA GLN A 167 -11.12 49.37 -3.08
C GLN A 167 -9.75 48.68 -2.89
N ALA A 168 -9.36 48.40 -1.65
CA ALA A 168 -8.10 47.72 -1.36
C ALA A 168 -8.11 46.25 -1.82
N ILE A 169 -9.25 45.56 -1.71
CA ILE A 169 -9.44 44.20 -2.24
C ILE A 169 -9.36 44.21 -3.78
N LEU A 170 -10.05 45.14 -4.45
CA LEU A 170 -9.99 45.28 -5.92
C LEU A 170 -8.56 45.60 -6.40
N ALA A 171 -7.84 46.48 -5.70
CA ALA A 171 -6.45 46.79 -6.00
C ALA A 171 -5.53 45.58 -5.79
N ARG A 172 -5.74 44.81 -4.71
CA ARG A 172 -5.02 43.55 -4.42
C ARG A 172 -5.24 42.53 -5.54
N ASP A 173 -6.49 42.31 -5.93
CA ASP A 173 -6.85 41.30 -6.95
C ASP A 173 -6.36 41.72 -8.34
N SER A 174 -6.26 43.02 -8.58
CA SER A 174 -5.59 43.61 -9.75
C SER A 174 -4.05 43.61 -9.67
N LYS A 175 -3.44 42.98 -8.64
CA LYS A 175 -1.99 42.96 -8.36
C LYS A 175 -1.33 44.34 -8.16
N ARG A 176 -2.11 45.38 -7.85
CA ARG A 176 -1.64 46.74 -7.53
C ARG A 176 -1.39 46.88 -6.03
N PHE A 177 -0.34 46.20 -5.54
CA PHE A 177 -0.11 46.05 -4.10
C PHE A 177 0.22 47.36 -3.36
N ASP A 178 0.97 48.28 -3.96
CA ASP A 178 1.34 49.54 -3.29
C ASP A 178 0.13 50.48 -3.16
N GLU A 179 -0.80 50.41 -4.11
CA GLU A 179 -2.08 51.09 -4.05
C GLU A 179 -2.98 50.45 -2.99
N ALA A 180 -3.05 49.12 -2.97
CA ALA A 180 -3.79 48.37 -1.95
C ALA A 180 -3.30 48.66 -0.52
N VAL A 181 -1.99 48.73 -0.29
CA VAL A 181 -1.40 49.10 1.01
C VAL A 181 -1.88 50.48 1.45
N LYS A 182 -1.81 51.50 0.58
CA LYS A 182 -2.28 52.86 0.89
C LYS A 182 -3.76 52.90 1.20
N LEU A 183 -4.57 52.11 0.48
CA LEU A 183 -6.00 52.00 0.71
C LEU A 183 -6.31 51.29 2.03
N TYR A 184 -5.61 50.20 2.35
CA TYR A 184 -5.72 49.53 3.66
C TYR A 184 -5.30 50.44 4.81
N GLU A 185 -4.19 51.17 4.70
CA GLU A 185 -3.72 52.11 5.73
C GLU A 185 -4.72 53.26 5.93
N ARG A 186 -5.27 53.82 4.85
CA ARG A 186 -6.33 54.85 4.94
C ARG A 186 -7.58 54.29 5.60
N GLY A 187 -7.98 53.07 5.25
CA GLY A 187 -9.11 52.38 5.85
C GLY A 187 -8.91 52.09 7.35
N MET A 188 -7.70 51.72 7.77
CA MET A 188 -7.33 51.54 9.18
C MET A 188 -7.47 52.82 10.01
N VAL A 189 -7.25 54.00 9.39
CA VAL A 189 -7.39 55.30 10.06
C VAL A 189 -8.84 55.80 10.03
N SER A 190 -9.54 55.66 8.90
CA SER A 190 -10.85 56.26 8.72
C SER A 190 -11.99 55.42 9.28
N SER A 191 -11.93 54.10 9.13
CA SER A 191 -12.99 53.16 9.53
C SER A 191 -12.40 51.78 9.80
N PRO A 192 -11.62 51.63 10.88
CA PRO A 192 -11.00 50.36 11.22
C PRO A 192 -12.08 49.29 11.44
N SER A 193 -11.85 48.10 10.91
CA SER A 193 -12.69 46.93 11.14
C SER A 193 -11.83 45.66 11.20
N VAL A 194 -12.33 44.63 11.88
CA VAL A 194 -11.63 43.34 11.99
C VAL A 194 -11.41 42.72 10.61
N GLN A 195 -12.39 42.84 9.71
CA GLN A 195 -12.27 42.33 8.34
C GLN A 195 -11.17 43.03 7.55
N LEU A 196 -11.02 44.35 7.74
CA LEU A 196 -9.96 45.13 7.10
C LEU A 196 -8.57 44.73 7.62
N VAL A 197 -8.41 44.57 8.94
CA VAL A 197 -7.16 44.08 9.56
C VAL A 197 -6.78 42.70 9.02
N THR A 198 -7.71 41.74 9.04
CA THR A 198 -7.44 40.37 8.60
C THR A 198 -7.12 40.30 7.10
N SER A 199 -7.79 41.09 6.27
CA SER A 199 -7.58 41.13 4.82
C SER A 199 -6.25 41.79 4.45
N TYR A 200 -5.87 42.87 5.15
CA TYR A 200 -4.57 43.50 4.98
C TYR A 200 -3.43 42.58 5.42
N ALA A 201 -3.53 41.97 6.61
CA ALA A 201 -2.50 41.06 7.12
C ALA A 201 -2.39 39.77 6.27
N ALA A 202 -3.51 39.26 5.74
CA ALA A 202 -3.50 38.12 4.83
C ALA A 202 -2.78 38.44 3.51
N MET A 203 -2.97 39.64 2.95
CA MET A 203 -2.25 40.10 1.77
C MET A 203 -0.73 40.11 2.02
N GLU A 204 -0.28 40.72 3.12
CA GLU A 204 1.15 40.78 3.46
C GLU A 204 1.74 39.38 3.72
N LYS A 205 0.97 38.49 4.36
CA LYS A 205 1.36 37.08 4.55
C LYS A 205 1.57 36.36 3.21
N ASN A 206 0.66 36.54 2.24
CA ASN A 206 0.76 35.95 0.90
C ASN A 206 1.95 36.49 0.11
N ARG A 207 2.43 37.69 0.44
CA ARG A 207 3.68 38.29 -0.09
C ARG A 207 4.94 37.85 0.66
N ASN A 208 4.81 36.89 1.58
CA ASN A 208 5.86 36.42 2.49
C ASN A 208 6.45 37.52 3.40
N ARG A 209 5.71 38.62 3.61
CA ARG A 209 6.06 39.77 4.46
C ARG A 209 5.47 39.60 5.86
N ARG A 210 6.03 38.62 6.59
CA ARG A 210 5.47 38.18 7.89
C ARG A 210 5.62 39.23 9.00
N ALA A 211 6.69 40.03 8.97
CA ALA A 211 6.93 41.08 9.96
C ALA A 211 5.94 42.25 9.80
N GLU A 212 5.62 42.60 8.55
CA GLU A 212 4.64 43.61 8.19
C GLU A 212 3.23 43.16 8.56
N ALA A 213 2.88 41.90 8.27
CA ALA A 213 1.61 41.31 8.69
C ALA A 213 1.45 41.34 10.23
N LEU A 214 2.51 41.06 11.00
CA LEU A 214 2.49 41.19 12.47
C LEU A 214 2.21 42.64 12.91
N LYS A 215 2.85 43.64 12.29
CA LYS A 215 2.59 45.05 12.59
C LYS A 215 1.13 45.43 12.34
N VAL A 216 0.54 44.95 11.24
CA VAL A 216 -0.88 45.18 10.91
C VAL A 216 -1.79 44.57 11.98
N TYR A 217 -1.51 43.33 12.38
CA TYR A 217 -2.28 42.67 13.41
C TYR A 217 -2.14 43.31 14.80
N GLU A 218 -0.94 43.74 15.19
CA GLU A 218 -0.70 44.46 16.44
C GLU A 218 -1.39 45.82 16.46
N ALA A 219 -1.39 46.54 15.35
CA ALA A 219 -2.18 47.76 15.18
C ALA A 219 -3.68 47.47 15.30
N GLY A 220 -4.16 46.37 14.70
CA GLY A 220 -5.53 45.92 14.82
C GLY A 220 -5.94 45.55 16.25
N LEU A 221 -5.06 44.90 17.03
CA LEU A 221 -5.32 44.58 18.44
C LEU A 221 -5.37 45.80 19.36
N LYS A 222 -4.67 46.89 19.04
CA LYS A 222 -4.81 48.15 19.80
C LYS A 222 -6.24 48.69 19.70
N THR A 223 -6.87 48.54 18.54
CA THR A 223 -8.24 48.99 18.29
C THR A 223 -9.28 47.95 18.73
N PHE A 224 -8.96 46.66 18.61
CA PHE A 224 -9.86 45.53 18.93
C PHE A 224 -9.22 44.54 19.92
N PRO A 225 -8.97 44.94 21.18
CA PRO A 225 -8.14 44.18 22.13
C PRO A 225 -8.73 42.84 22.59
N SER A 226 -10.05 42.66 22.48
CA SER A 226 -10.77 41.45 22.89
C SER A 226 -11.27 40.61 21.71
N ASN A 227 -10.77 40.85 20.49
CA ASN A 227 -11.19 40.08 19.33
C ASN A 227 -10.49 38.72 19.26
N ILE A 228 -11.25 37.65 19.44
CA ILE A 228 -10.78 36.26 19.50
C ILE A 228 -10.07 35.85 18.20
N LYS A 229 -10.62 36.21 17.03
CA LYS A 229 -10.07 35.84 15.71
C LYS A 229 -8.69 36.45 15.48
N LEU A 230 -8.50 37.73 15.84
CA LEU A 230 -7.20 38.39 15.71
C LEU A 230 -6.15 37.74 16.63
N LEU A 231 -6.53 37.35 17.85
CA LEU A 231 -5.62 36.65 18.77
C LEU A 231 -5.20 35.26 18.25
N GLU A 232 -6.12 34.53 17.61
CA GLU A 232 -5.83 33.26 16.94
C GLU A 232 -4.83 33.45 15.79
N ASP A 233 -5.13 34.37 14.87
CA ASP A 233 -4.31 34.63 13.67
C ASP A 233 -2.88 35.11 14.05
N ILE A 234 -2.76 35.95 15.07
CA ILE A 234 -1.48 36.43 15.60
C ILE A 234 -0.68 35.30 16.25
N GLY A 235 -1.33 34.48 17.06
CA GLY A 235 -0.69 33.34 17.71
C GLY A 235 -0.12 32.35 16.69
N LEU A 236 -0.88 32.06 15.63
CA LEU A 236 -0.45 31.20 14.52
C LEU A 236 0.70 31.83 13.72
N LEU A 237 0.67 33.14 13.47
CA LEU A 237 1.75 33.83 12.74
C LEU A 237 3.04 33.93 13.56
N TYR A 238 2.95 34.15 14.88
CA TYR A 238 4.10 34.08 15.78
C TYR A 238 4.70 32.67 15.84
N SER A 239 3.87 31.62 15.81
CA SER A 239 4.32 30.23 15.69
C SER A 239 5.08 29.98 14.38
N ALA A 240 4.57 30.49 13.25
CA ALA A 240 5.21 30.35 11.93
C ALA A 240 6.51 31.16 11.77
N THR A 241 6.77 32.13 12.64
CA THR A 241 8.02 32.92 12.69
C THR A 241 9.01 32.40 13.73
N GLY A 242 8.68 31.33 14.45
CA GLY A 242 9.54 30.71 15.47
C GLY A 242 9.51 31.39 16.85
N ASN A 243 8.70 32.45 17.04
CA ASN A 243 8.56 33.09 18.35
C ASN A 243 7.47 32.39 19.19
N PHE A 244 7.82 31.22 19.71
CA PHE A 244 6.89 30.37 20.46
C PHE A 244 6.39 31.00 21.77
N LYS A 245 7.20 31.83 22.44
CA LYS A 245 6.81 32.51 23.69
C LYS A 245 5.62 33.45 23.45
N SER A 246 5.75 34.35 22.47
CA SER A 246 4.65 35.25 22.09
C SER A 246 3.45 34.48 21.58
N ALA A 247 3.66 33.45 20.75
CA ALA A 247 2.58 32.62 20.22
C ALA A 247 1.71 32.00 21.34
N ILE A 248 2.33 31.37 22.34
CA ILE A 248 1.61 30.78 23.48
C ILE A 248 0.88 31.87 24.30
N SER A 249 1.50 33.04 24.51
CA SER A 249 0.89 34.14 25.25
C SER A 249 -0.40 34.63 24.57
N PHE A 250 -0.37 34.90 23.27
CA PHE A 250 -1.54 35.36 22.52
C PHE A 250 -2.65 34.30 22.45
N LEU A 251 -2.30 33.01 22.25
CA LEU A 251 -3.28 31.93 22.23
C LEU A 251 -3.92 31.68 23.60
N ARG A 252 -3.16 31.81 24.71
CA ARG A 252 -3.71 31.72 26.07
C ARG A 252 -4.70 32.85 26.36
N LYS A 253 -4.36 34.07 25.96
CA LYS A 253 -5.28 35.23 26.06
C LYS A 253 -6.56 35.01 25.24
N GLY A 254 -6.43 34.45 24.02
CA GLY A 254 -7.57 34.07 23.19
C GLY A 254 -8.45 32.99 23.83
N LEU A 255 -7.83 31.98 24.46
CA LEU A 255 -8.52 30.92 25.18
C LEU A 255 -9.30 31.43 26.40
N GLU A 256 -8.74 32.36 27.17
CA GLU A 256 -9.43 32.97 28.32
C GLU A 256 -10.67 33.75 27.89
N LEU A 257 -10.54 34.62 26.88
CA LEU A 257 -11.66 35.39 26.32
C LEU A 257 -12.74 34.50 25.69
N SER A 258 -12.33 33.41 25.06
CA SER A 258 -13.24 32.44 24.45
C SER A 258 -14.10 31.71 25.51
N LYS A 259 -13.50 31.35 26.65
CA LYS A 259 -14.22 30.78 27.81
C LYS A 259 -15.20 31.76 28.43
N GLU A 260 -14.81 33.03 28.57
CA GLU A 260 -15.65 34.08 29.16
C GLU A 260 -16.87 34.40 28.27
N THR A 261 -16.70 34.36 26.95
CA THR A 261 -17.75 34.74 25.98
C THR A 261 -18.65 33.57 25.56
N GLY A 262 -18.33 32.33 25.97
CA GLY A 262 -19.07 31.12 25.58
C GLY A 262 -19.01 30.81 24.08
N GLN A 263 -18.11 31.46 23.34
CA GLN A 263 -17.88 31.16 21.93
C GLN A 263 -17.05 29.88 21.86
N GLY A 264 -17.57 28.79 21.28
CA GLY A 264 -16.95 27.46 21.29
C GLY A 264 -15.61 27.29 20.51
N SER A 265 -14.78 28.33 20.47
CA SER A 265 -13.45 28.43 19.86
C SER A 265 -12.31 27.89 20.74
N ASP A 266 -12.56 27.60 22.03
CA ASP A 266 -11.57 27.08 23.00
C ASP A 266 -10.74 25.91 22.43
N ARG A 267 -11.43 25.04 21.69
CA ARG A 267 -10.89 23.84 21.04
C ARG A 267 -9.69 24.13 20.13
N ARG A 268 -9.75 25.19 19.33
CA ARG A 268 -8.69 25.56 18.36
C ARG A 268 -7.47 26.13 19.06
N PHE A 269 -7.68 26.96 20.09
CA PHE A 269 -6.60 27.50 20.90
C PHE A 269 -5.85 26.40 21.65
N LEU A 270 -6.57 25.46 22.27
CA LEU A 270 -5.96 24.31 22.97
C LEU A 270 -5.10 23.48 22.02
N LEU A 271 -5.61 23.19 20.81
CA LEU A 271 -4.85 22.44 19.80
C LEU A 271 -3.64 23.23 19.27
N GLY A 272 -3.80 24.53 19.02
CA GLY A 272 -2.71 25.41 18.59
C GLY A 272 -1.59 25.50 19.62
N ILE A 273 -1.92 25.59 20.90
CA ILE A 273 -0.95 25.58 22.00
C ILE A 273 -0.21 24.24 22.05
N ALA A 274 -0.94 23.11 21.96
CA ALA A 274 -0.33 21.78 21.93
C ALA A 274 0.68 21.62 20.79
N ARG A 275 0.32 22.05 19.57
CA ARG A 275 1.20 22.05 18.39
C ARG A 275 2.47 22.88 18.60
N ILE A 276 2.36 24.03 19.26
CA ILE A 276 3.54 24.87 19.53
C ILE A 276 4.48 24.19 20.52
N TYR A 277 3.96 23.59 21.58
CA TYR A 277 4.81 22.87 22.54
C TYR A 277 5.56 21.70 21.88
N VAL A 278 4.90 20.93 21.01
CA VAL A 278 5.59 19.88 20.23
C VAL A 278 6.61 20.45 19.25
N LYS A 279 6.35 21.59 18.61
CA LYS A 279 7.32 22.24 17.72
C LYS A 279 8.51 22.85 18.47
N ARG A 280 8.29 23.32 19.69
CA ARG A 280 9.32 23.95 20.52
C ARG A 280 10.31 22.92 21.04
N ASP A 281 9.81 21.74 21.43
CA ASP A 281 10.56 20.53 21.79
C ASP A 281 11.88 20.78 22.53
N SER A 282 11.88 21.74 23.48
CA SER A 282 13.12 22.19 24.10
C SER A 282 13.49 21.37 25.33
N ASN A 283 12.50 20.78 25.99
CA ASN A 283 12.67 19.96 27.17
C ASN A 283 11.49 19.00 27.39
N ARG A 284 11.62 18.13 28.40
CA ARG A 284 10.58 17.19 28.79
C ARG A 284 9.26 17.87 29.18
N ASP A 285 9.32 19.05 29.79
CA ASP A 285 8.14 19.79 30.23
C ASP A 285 7.27 20.24 29.05
N ASP A 286 7.89 20.57 27.91
CA ASP A 286 7.17 20.92 26.69
C ASP A 286 6.32 19.77 26.17
N LEU A 287 6.86 18.55 26.18
CA LEU A 287 6.09 17.38 25.77
C LEU A 287 4.92 17.10 26.73
N ILE A 288 5.13 17.33 28.04
CA ILE A 288 4.06 17.16 29.05
C ILE A 288 2.93 18.17 28.79
N GLU A 289 3.29 19.44 28.59
CA GLU A 289 2.32 20.49 28.30
C GLU A 289 1.62 20.25 26.96
N ALA A 290 2.34 19.80 25.93
CA ALA A 290 1.75 19.41 24.65
C ALA A 290 0.64 18.37 24.82
N LEU A 291 0.93 17.27 25.52
CA LEU A 291 -0.06 16.21 25.74
C LEU A 291 -1.23 16.68 26.61
N ARG A 292 -0.97 17.51 27.62
CA ARG A 292 -2.01 18.09 28.48
C ARG A 292 -2.99 18.94 27.66
N TYR A 293 -2.48 19.88 26.86
CA TYR A 293 -3.31 20.74 26.02
C TYR A 293 -4.01 19.97 24.89
N TYR A 294 -3.36 18.95 24.32
CA TYR A 294 -3.96 18.09 23.31
C TYR A 294 -5.14 17.29 23.86
N GLU A 295 -5.01 16.72 25.06
CA GLU A 295 -6.09 15.98 25.70
C GLU A 295 -7.27 16.91 26.07
N MET A 296 -6.97 18.11 26.57
CA MET A 296 -8.00 19.14 26.78
C MET A 296 -8.71 19.51 25.48
N ALA A 297 -7.97 19.64 24.37
CA ALA A 297 -8.56 19.89 23.05
C ALA A 297 -9.48 18.73 22.66
N ARG A 298 -9.02 17.47 22.79
CA ARG A 298 -9.78 16.26 22.47
C ARG A 298 -11.12 16.22 23.20
N VAL A 299 -11.11 16.39 24.52
CA VAL A 299 -12.33 16.42 25.35
C VAL A 299 -13.27 17.55 24.91
N ALA A 300 -12.71 18.73 24.62
CA ALA A 300 -13.51 19.86 24.17
C ALA A 300 -14.14 19.61 22.79
N PHE A 301 -13.45 18.95 21.85
CA PHE A 301 -14.00 18.54 20.56
C PHE A 301 -15.08 17.46 20.71
N GLU A 302 -14.86 16.45 21.56
CA GLU A 302 -15.83 15.38 21.86
C GLU A 302 -17.14 15.93 22.43
N SER A 303 -17.08 17.00 23.22
CA SER A 303 -18.24 17.64 23.84
C SER A 303 -19.01 18.59 22.91
N SER A 304 -18.57 18.75 21.65
CA SER A 304 -19.16 19.69 20.71
C SER A 304 -20.29 19.09 19.87
N ILE A 305 -21.17 19.95 19.32
CA ILE A 305 -22.32 19.56 18.47
C ILE A 305 -21.90 18.68 17.27
N HIS A 306 -20.65 18.81 16.80
CA HIS A 306 -20.13 18.07 15.65
C HIS A 306 -19.44 16.74 16.05
N GLY A 307 -19.38 16.42 17.35
CA GLY A 307 -18.88 15.15 17.88
C GLY A 307 -17.40 14.85 17.58
N LYS A 308 -17.03 13.56 17.73
CA LYS A 308 -15.67 13.03 17.53
C LYS A 308 -15.10 13.23 16.12
N THR A 309 -15.95 13.38 15.11
CA THR A 309 -15.54 13.51 13.69
C THR A 309 -14.89 14.86 13.38
N ALA A 310 -15.06 15.87 14.25
CA ALA A 310 -14.49 17.20 14.06
C ALA A 310 -13.05 17.38 14.60
N PHE A 311 -12.46 16.35 15.24
CA PHE A 311 -11.12 16.44 15.83
C PHE A 311 -10.02 16.20 14.78
N PRO A 312 -9.08 17.15 14.57
CA PRO A 312 -8.00 16.99 13.59
C PRO A 312 -7.10 15.79 13.90
N ARG A 313 -6.83 14.95 12.90
CA ARG A 313 -6.00 13.74 13.04
C ARG A 313 -4.53 13.96 12.67
N ASP A 314 -4.18 15.06 12.02
CA ASP A 314 -2.83 15.38 11.57
C ASP A 314 -1.78 15.35 12.70
N ASP A 315 -2.23 15.61 13.93
CA ASP A 315 -1.36 15.66 15.10
C ASP A 315 -1.09 14.28 15.73
N LEU A 316 -1.78 13.22 15.30
CA LEU A 316 -1.72 11.89 15.92
C LEU A 316 -0.29 11.34 16.02
N LEU A 317 0.49 11.45 14.95
CA LEU A 317 1.89 10.98 14.94
C LEU A 317 2.72 11.77 15.96
N SER A 318 2.64 13.09 15.91
CA SER A 318 3.42 13.98 16.78
C SER A 318 3.11 13.75 18.27
N MET A 319 1.84 13.51 18.60
CA MET A 319 1.40 13.21 19.96
C MET A 319 1.73 11.78 20.36
N GLY A 320 1.69 10.82 19.43
CA GLY A 320 2.16 9.46 19.64
C GLY A 320 3.65 9.43 20.01
N LEU A 321 4.47 10.20 19.29
CA LEU A 321 5.89 10.36 19.56
C LEU A 321 6.14 11.00 20.93
N ALA A 322 5.45 12.11 21.25
CA ALA A 322 5.56 12.74 22.57
C ALA A 322 5.21 11.76 23.71
N LYS A 323 4.18 10.94 23.55
CA LYS A 323 3.82 9.89 24.52
C LYS A 323 4.95 8.87 24.70
N ILE A 324 5.50 8.36 23.61
CA ILE A 324 6.58 7.36 23.64
C ILE A 324 7.83 7.91 24.31
N ARG A 325 8.23 9.12 23.93
CA ARG A 325 9.38 9.86 24.48
C ARG A 325 9.28 10.09 25.98
N LEU A 326 8.09 10.49 26.45
CA LEU A 326 7.84 10.70 27.87
C LEU A 326 7.72 9.41 28.70
N GLN A 327 7.31 8.31 28.07
CA GLN A 327 7.04 7.04 28.74
C GLN A 327 8.31 6.38 29.26
N HIS A 328 9.43 6.46 28.53
CA HIS A 328 10.67 5.79 28.90
C HIS A 328 11.90 6.42 28.21
N HIS A 329 13.07 6.40 28.87
CA HIS A 329 14.35 6.93 28.32
C HIS A 329 14.68 6.35 26.93
N ARG A 330 14.50 5.03 26.76
CA ARG A 330 14.67 4.38 25.44
C ARG A 330 13.72 4.88 24.36
N GLY A 331 12.54 5.40 24.71
CA GLY A 331 11.62 6.02 23.75
C GLY A 331 12.20 7.33 23.18
N GLU A 332 12.81 8.16 24.04
CA GLU A 332 13.56 9.35 23.62
C GLU A 332 14.75 8.97 22.73
N LEU A 333 15.55 8.02 23.21
CA LEU A 333 16.73 7.57 22.51
C LEU A 333 16.41 6.93 21.14
N ALA A 334 15.28 6.22 21.01
CA ALA A 334 14.81 5.71 19.74
C ALA A 334 14.43 6.84 18.78
N TYR A 335 13.68 7.84 19.25
CA TYR A 335 13.34 9.02 18.45
C TYR A 335 14.60 9.75 17.94
N ASP A 336 15.55 10.01 18.83
CA ASP A 336 16.83 10.64 18.51
C ASP A 336 17.64 9.79 17.52
N PHE A 337 17.71 8.48 17.73
CA PHE A 337 18.40 7.58 16.84
C PHE A 337 17.82 7.61 15.42
N ILE A 338 16.50 7.51 15.28
CA ILE A 338 15.83 7.47 13.98
C ILE A 338 16.11 8.76 13.19
N ASN A 339 15.88 9.92 13.80
CA ASN A 339 16.06 11.21 13.14
C ASN A 339 17.53 11.48 12.75
N ASN A 340 18.49 11.03 13.57
CA ASN A 340 19.91 11.23 13.30
C ASN A 340 20.57 10.10 12.49
N ALA A 341 19.89 8.96 12.30
CA ALA A 341 20.40 7.85 11.48
C ALA A 341 19.98 7.96 10.00
N GLY A 342 19.25 9.02 9.62
CA GLY A 342 18.82 9.27 8.24
C GLY A 342 17.44 8.70 7.91
N PHE A 343 16.52 8.68 8.88
CA PHE A 343 15.16 8.19 8.70
C PHE A 343 14.11 9.24 9.06
N ARG A 344 12.92 9.08 8.45
CA ARG A 344 11.68 9.77 8.81
C ARG A 344 10.74 8.79 9.48
N ILE A 345 10.11 9.20 10.58
CA ILE A 345 9.06 8.39 11.21
C ILE A 345 7.73 8.64 10.48
N ILE A 346 7.12 7.57 9.97
CA ILE A 346 5.79 7.62 9.33
C ILE A 346 4.70 7.26 10.34
N ARG A 347 4.99 6.31 11.23
CA ARG A 347 4.02 5.84 12.23
C ARG A 347 4.75 5.52 13.53
N ALA A 348 4.10 5.80 14.65
CA ALA A 348 4.58 5.39 15.96
C ALA A 348 3.41 4.94 16.84
N SER A 349 3.56 3.82 17.52
CA SER A 349 2.54 3.26 18.41
C SER A 349 3.14 2.67 19.67
N LEU A 350 2.61 3.10 20.81
CA LEU A 350 2.91 2.52 22.11
C LEU A 350 2.10 1.23 22.30
N PHE A 351 2.67 0.19 22.93
CA PHE A 351 1.94 -1.03 23.21
C PHE A 351 0.78 -0.81 24.20
N GLU A 352 -0.20 -1.71 24.20
CA GLU A 352 -1.31 -1.68 25.16
C GLU A 352 -0.78 -1.61 26.61
N GLN A 353 0.19 -2.48 26.91
CA GLN A 353 1.00 -2.36 28.12
C GLN A 353 2.13 -1.36 27.89
N LYS A 354 1.87 -0.10 28.24
CA LYS A 354 2.76 1.05 28.00
C LYS A 354 4.19 0.92 28.55
N THR A 355 4.41 0.04 29.52
CA THR A 355 5.72 -0.22 30.13
C THR A 355 6.56 -1.23 29.37
N VAL A 356 6.00 -1.90 28.35
CA VAL A 356 6.68 -2.98 27.63
C VAL A 356 7.51 -2.46 26.46
N GLY A 357 6.95 -1.57 25.64
CA GLY A 357 7.64 -1.06 24.45
C GLY A 357 6.76 -0.27 23.49
N SER A 358 7.33 0.03 22.32
CA SER A 358 6.70 0.79 21.23
C SER A 358 7.22 0.32 19.88
N ASP A 359 6.42 0.53 18.84
CA ASP A 359 6.78 0.28 17.44
C ASP A 359 6.82 1.59 16.65
N PHE A 360 7.79 1.67 15.74
CA PHE A 360 7.95 2.76 14.78
C PHE A 360 8.00 2.17 13.37
N VAL A 361 7.28 2.78 12.44
CA VAL A 361 7.49 2.58 11.01
C VAL A 361 8.35 3.73 10.52
N ILE A 362 9.54 3.40 10.04
CA ILE A 362 10.56 4.36 9.64
C ILE A 362 10.87 4.23 8.15
N GLU A 363 11.05 5.36 7.50
CA GLU A 363 11.36 5.46 6.07
C GLU A 363 12.75 6.04 5.88
N PRO A 364 13.60 5.44 5.04
CA PRO A 364 14.92 5.99 4.76
C PRO A 364 14.80 7.33 4.01
N LEU A 365 15.50 8.37 4.49
CA LEU A 365 15.63 9.65 3.77
C LEU A 365 16.54 9.50 2.54
N ALA A 366 17.53 8.60 2.64
CA ALA A 366 18.46 8.23 1.58
C ALA A 366 18.37 6.71 1.35
N PRO A 367 17.61 6.25 0.34
CA PRO A 367 17.41 4.82 0.07
C PRO A 367 18.71 4.04 -0.10
N GLU A 368 19.78 4.68 -0.54
CA GLU A 368 21.10 4.09 -0.81
C GLU A 368 21.69 3.39 0.43
N ILE A 369 21.38 3.89 1.63
CA ILE A 369 21.83 3.30 2.90
C ILE A 369 21.30 1.86 3.05
N LEU A 370 20.06 1.62 2.60
CA LEU A 370 19.38 0.33 2.72
C LEU A 370 19.55 -0.54 1.47
N GLU A 371 19.71 0.08 0.29
CA GLU A 371 19.99 -0.65 -0.96
C GLU A 371 21.27 -1.48 -0.89
N GLY A 372 22.27 -0.99 -0.16
CA GLY A 372 23.51 -1.74 0.12
C GLY A 372 23.26 -3.09 0.81
N TYR A 373 22.12 -3.24 1.48
CA TYR A 373 21.69 -4.44 2.18
C TYR A 373 20.52 -5.16 1.50
N GLY A 374 20.15 -4.78 0.26
CA GLY A 374 19.03 -5.38 -0.46
C GLY A 374 17.66 -5.07 0.14
N ILE A 375 17.54 -3.97 0.88
CA ILE A 375 16.31 -3.51 1.53
C ILE A 375 15.78 -2.31 0.74
N SER A 376 14.52 -2.34 0.33
CA SER A 376 13.93 -1.30 -0.54
C SER A 376 12.56 -0.82 -0.06
N GLY A 377 12.43 -0.47 1.22
CA GLY A 377 11.20 0.14 1.75
C GLY A 377 11.31 0.54 3.21
N ASN A 378 10.15 0.84 3.82
CA ASN A 378 10.06 1.23 5.22
C ASN A 378 10.45 0.07 6.13
N LEU A 379 11.05 0.37 7.27
CA LEU A 379 11.43 -0.62 8.28
C LEU A 379 10.52 -0.53 9.50
N LEU A 380 10.33 -1.67 10.16
CA LEU A 380 9.84 -1.70 11.53
C LEU A 380 11.02 -1.53 12.48
N LEU A 381 10.95 -0.54 13.37
CA LEU A 381 11.80 -0.44 14.55
C LEU A 381 10.95 -0.69 15.79
N ARG A 382 11.23 -1.79 16.48
CA ARG A 382 10.62 -2.10 17.79
C ARG A 382 11.54 -1.66 18.91
N CYS A 383 11.04 -0.83 19.80
CA CYS A 383 11.78 -0.34 20.97
C CYS A 383 11.22 -0.97 22.25
N MET A 384 12.03 -1.80 22.90
CA MET A 384 11.67 -2.49 24.15
C MET A 384 12.03 -1.63 25.37
N PHE A 385 11.06 -1.39 26.24
CA PHE A 385 11.25 -0.65 27.50
C PHE A 385 11.54 -1.57 28.67
N LYS A 386 11.19 -2.86 28.60
CA LYS A 386 11.67 -3.83 29.58
C LYS A 386 13.13 -4.20 29.33
N SER A 387 13.83 -4.59 30.40
CA SER A 387 15.24 -4.97 30.33
C SER A 387 15.45 -6.38 29.77
N GLU A 388 14.55 -7.31 30.11
CA GLU A 388 14.58 -8.69 29.65
C GLU A 388 13.64 -8.91 28.46
N ILE A 389 14.13 -9.63 27.45
CA ILE A 389 13.39 -9.97 26.24
C ILE A 389 13.06 -11.45 26.29
N SER A 390 11.76 -11.76 26.23
CA SER A 390 11.26 -13.12 26.17
C SER A 390 11.07 -13.58 24.72
N ARG A 391 10.97 -14.89 24.52
CA ARG A 391 10.67 -15.48 23.22
C ARG A 391 9.34 -14.98 22.64
N SER A 392 8.34 -14.74 23.49
CA SER A 392 7.05 -14.18 23.09
C SER A 392 7.17 -12.78 22.47
N ASP A 393 8.14 -11.96 22.90
CA ASP A 393 8.33 -10.63 22.30
C ASP A 393 8.83 -10.75 20.85
N ILE A 394 9.73 -11.69 20.61
CA ILE A 394 10.26 -11.99 19.28
C ILE A 394 9.16 -12.55 18.39
N GLU A 395 8.33 -13.44 18.91
CA GLU A 395 7.20 -14.02 18.16
C GLU A 395 6.14 -12.96 17.80
N SER A 396 5.89 -11.98 18.69
CA SER A 396 4.97 -10.87 18.38
C SER A 396 5.48 -9.92 17.29
N ILE A 397 6.78 -9.93 16.96
CA ILE A 397 7.31 -9.19 15.79
C ILE A 397 6.83 -9.87 14.50
N ASP A 398 6.82 -11.21 14.47
CA ASP A 398 6.39 -11.97 13.30
C ASP A 398 4.91 -11.74 12.97
N GLU A 399 4.08 -11.54 14.00
CA GLU A 399 2.65 -11.20 13.85
C GLU A 399 2.46 -9.81 13.22
N VAL A 400 3.18 -8.80 13.74
CA VAL A 400 3.10 -7.43 13.21
C VAL A 400 3.59 -7.36 11.76
N ILE A 401 4.64 -8.09 11.40
CA ILE A 401 5.08 -8.14 10.00
C ILE A 401 4.06 -8.84 9.12
N ARG A 402 3.44 -9.92 9.58
CA ARG A 402 2.41 -10.58 8.79
C ARG A 402 1.22 -9.66 8.53
N GLU A 403 0.84 -8.85 9.52
CA GLU A 403 -0.25 -7.88 9.38
C GLU A 403 0.13 -6.68 8.50
N TRP A 404 1.30 -6.07 8.71
CA TRP A 404 1.68 -4.82 8.04
C TRP A 404 2.44 -5.02 6.73
N GLY A 405 3.13 -6.15 6.57
CA GLY A 405 3.82 -6.57 5.35
C GLY A 405 2.86 -6.87 4.21
N ALA A 406 1.74 -7.56 4.51
CA ALA A 406 0.67 -7.82 3.55
C ALA A 406 0.03 -6.53 2.99
N GLY A 407 0.04 -5.45 3.76
CA GLY A 407 -0.42 -4.12 3.34
C GLY A 407 0.66 -3.25 2.66
N GLY A 408 1.86 -3.78 2.45
CA GLY A 408 3.00 -3.07 1.84
C GLY A 408 3.53 -1.89 2.67
N LEU A 409 3.20 -1.82 3.96
CA LEU A 409 3.57 -0.70 4.84
C LEU A 409 5.04 -0.76 5.26
N ILE A 410 5.59 -1.97 5.42
CA ILE A 410 6.97 -2.25 5.84
C ILE A 410 7.59 -3.35 4.99
N ASP A 411 8.92 -3.33 4.89
CA ASP A 411 9.72 -4.41 4.31
C ASP A 411 9.72 -5.61 5.26
N GLU A 412 9.42 -6.80 4.73
CA GLU A 412 9.28 -8.04 5.51
C GLU A 412 10.63 -8.71 5.83
N GLN A 413 11.75 -8.15 5.36
CA GLN A 413 13.05 -8.82 5.42
C GLN A 413 13.86 -8.44 6.66
N VAL A 414 13.70 -7.23 7.16
CA VAL A 414 14.52 -6.70 8.26
C VAL A 414 13.69 -5.89 9.25
N VAL A 415 13.96 -6.10 10.54
CA VAL A 415 13.42 -5.35 11.67
C VAL A 415 14.58 -4.87 12.52
N LEU A 416 14.51 -3.62 12.97
CA LEU A 416 15.41 -3.10 13.98
C LEU A 416 14.81 -3.32 15.36
N LEU A 417 15.57 -3.88 16.29
CA LEU A 417 15.11 -4.15 17.66
C LEU A 417 15.98 -3.39 18.67
N LEU A 418 15.44 -2.33 19.24
CA LEU A 418 16.14 -1.49 20.21
C LEU A 418 15.93 -1.99 21.64
N VAL A 419 17.03 -2.30 22.33
CA VAL A 419 17.04 -3.05 23.60
C VAL A 419 17.98 -2.44 24.63
N SER A 420 17.75 -2.73 25.92
CA SER A 420 18.64 -2.26 26.99
C SER A 420 20.05 -2.85 26.88
N SER A 421 20.12 -4.16 26.76
CA SER A 421 21.29 -4.99 26.56
C SER A 421 20.86 -6.19 25.72
N LEU A 422 21.82 -6.94 25.18
CA LEU A 422 21.55 -8.15 24.42
C LEU A 422 22.10 -9.36 25.21
N PRO A 423 21.25 -10.09 25.95
CA PRO A 423 21.67 -11.31 26.64
C PRO A 423 22.12 -12.40 25.65
N GLU A 424 23.07 -13.22 26.06
CA GLU A 424 23.66 -14.25 25.19
C GLU A 424 22.62 -15.26 24.66
N HIS A 425 21.63 -15.64 25.47
CA HIS A 425 20.56 -16.54 25.04
C HIS A 425 19.66 -15.92 23.96
N VAL A 426 19.41 -14.60 24.02
CA VAL A 426 18.67 -13.87 22.99
C VAL A 426 19.52 -13.75 21.73
N GLU A 427 20.79 -13.38 21.86
CA GLU A 427 21.73 -13.32 20.73
C GLU A 427 21.79 -14.66 19.97
N ARG A 428 21.94 -15.78 20.69
CA ARG A 428 21.91 -17.13 20.10
C ARG A 428 20.58 -17.43 19.40
N LEU A 429 19.45 -17.05 20.00
CA LEU A 429 18.12 -17.23 19.39
C LEU A 429 17.98 -16.42 18.10
N LEU A 430 18.47 -15.17 18.09
CA LEU A 430 18.46 -14.33 16.89
C LEU A 430 19.36 -14.91 15.80
N TYR A 431 20.56 -15.41 16.13
CA TYR A 431 21.42 -16.09 15.16
C TYR A 431 20.76 -17.37 14.59
N GLN A 432 20.16 -18.20 15.44
CA GLN A 432 19.42 -19.39 14.99
C GLN A 432 18.32 -19.03 13.99
N ARG A 433 17.62 -17.90 14.20
CA ARG A 433 16.62 -17.40 13.26
C ARG A 433 17.23 -16.91 11.95
N LEU A 434 18.43 -16.32 11.97
CA LEU A 434 19.12 -15.91 10.74
C LEU A 434 19.62 -17.08 9.91
N GLU A 435 20.01 -18.16 10.58
CA GLU A 435 20.49 -19.41 9.95
C GLU A 435 19.35 -20.35 9.54
N ASP A 436 18.12 -20.09 9.97
CA ASP A 436 16.97 -20.93 9.66
C ASP A 436 16.60 -20.85 8.17
N ARG A 437 17.06 -21.86 7.41
CA ARG A 437 16.77 -22.02 5.98
C ARG A 437 15.32 -22.45 5.70
N LYS A 438 14.52 -22.80 6.73
CA LYS A 438 13.19 -23.40 6.57
C LYS A 438 12.03 -22.39 6.51
N ARG A 439 12.23 -21.15 6.94
CA ARG A 439 11.16 -20.13 7.00
C ARG A 439 11.63 -18.79 6.47
N THR A 440 10.74 -18.08 5.77
CA THR A 440 10.86 -16.63 5.56
C THR A 440 10.53 -15.90 6.85
N VAL A 441 11.45 -15.92 7.81
CA VAL A 441 11.35 -15.00 8.95
C VAL A 441 12.08 -13.70 8.62
N PRO A 442 11.55 -12.56 9.08
CA PRO A 442 12.30 -11.33 9.07
C PRO A 442 13.54 -11.53 9.92
N ALA A 443 14.58 -10.85 9.51
CA ALA A 443 15.71 -10.74 10.38
C ALA A 443 15.57 -9.62 11.38
N ILE A 444 15.87 -9.97 12.61
CA ILE A 444 15.81 -9.05 13.72
C ILE A 444 17.23 -8.62 14.02
N VAL A 445 17.51 -7.34 13.80
CA VAL A 445 18.80 -6.71 14.02
C VAL A 445 18.74 -5.96 15.36
N PRO A 446 19.35 -6.49 16.42
CA PRO A 446 19.33 -5.84 17.72
C PRO A 446 20.30 -4.66 17.75
N ILE A 447 19.85 -3.54 18.31
CA ILE A 447 20.64 -2.35 18.59
C ILE A 447 20.55 -2.08 20.10
N THR A 448 21.67 -2.15 20.81
CA THR A 448 21.68 -1.88 22.26
C THR A 448 21.66 -0.39 22.55
N GLN A 449 21.10 -0.03 23.69
CA GLN A 449 21.10 1.34 24.19
C GLN A 449 22.53 1.92 24.26
N SER A 450 23.48 1.13 24.73
CA SER A 450 24.89 1.53 24.84
C SER A 450 25.56 1.79 23.49
N GLN A 451 25.19 1.06 22.43
CA GLN A 451 25.70 1.30 21.08
C GLN A 451 25.25 2.67 20.58
N ILE A 452 23.97 3.00 20.77
CA ILE A 452 23.44 4.30 20.37
C ILE A 452 24.07 5.41 21.20
N GLU A 453 24.14 5.30 22.52
CA GLU A 453 24.69 6.36 23.38
C GLU A 453 26.17 6.65 23.10
N ARG A 454 26.98 5.64 22.78
CA ARG A 454 28.42 5.79 22.48
C ARG A 454 28.70 6.24 21.04
N ALA A 455 27.75 6.07 20.14
CA ALA A 455 27.92 6.42 18.73
C ALA A 455 28.03 7.93 18.54
N LYS A 456 29.19 8.38 18.02
CA LYS A 456 29.41 9.77 17.57
C LYS A 456 28.53 10.11 16.38
N ASP A 457 28.40 9.16 15.45
CA ASP A 457 27.51 9.24 14.30
C ASP A 457 26.56 8.04 14.31
N LYS A 458 25.24 8.30 14.33
CA LYS A 458 24.21 7.26 14.41
C LYS A 458 24.09 6.47 13.12
N SER A 459 24.35 7.10 11.96
CA SER A 459 24.33 6.41 10.67
C SER A 459 25.47 5.41 10.55
N THR A 460 26.68 5.75 10.99
CA THR A 460 27.81 4.82 11.06
C THR A 460 27.52 3.65 12.01
N ALA A 461 26.99 3.92 13.21
CA ALA A 461 26.63 2.86 14.15
C ALA A 461 25.56 1.92 13.60
N LEU A 462 24.56 2.43 12.86
CA LEU A 462 23.59 1.59 12.18
C LEU A 462 24.27 0.66 11.16
N ARG A 463 25.16 1.19 10.31
CA ARG A 463 25.88 0.37 9.31
C ARG A 463 26.70 -0.73 9.97
N GLU A 464 27.43 -0.43 11.04
CA GLU A 464 28.20 -1.44 11.77
C GLU A 464 27.32 -2.58 12.32
N VAL A 465 26.13 -2.24 12.83
CA VAL A 465 25.18 -3.24 13.32
C VAL A 465 24.58 -4.03 12.15
N LEU A 466 24.19 -3.37 11.06
CA LEU A 466 23.67 -4.05 9.86
C LEU A 466 24.72 -5.00 9.27
N ASP A 467 25.98 -4.56 9.11
CA ASP A 467 27.07 -5.40 8.60
C ASP A 467 27.27 -6.66 9.47
N ARG A 468 27.29 -6.49 10.80
CA ARG A 468 27.47 -7.61 11.74
C ARG A 468 26.37 -8.67 11.63
N TRP A 469 25.12 -8.26 11.42
CA TRP A 469 23.95 -9.13 11.50
C TRP A 469 23.42 -9.58 10.14
N LEU A 470 23.50 -8.75 9.10
CA LEU A 470 22.96 -9.06 7.78
C LEU A 470 23.91 -9.94 6.96
N PHE A 471 25.23 -9.70 7.04
CA PHE A 471 26.22 -10.41 6.21
C PHE A 471 26.44 -11.88 6.56
N ARG A 472 25.90 -12.34 7.70
CA ARG A 472 25.96 -13.74 8.11
C ARG A 472 24.94 -14.64 7.42
N ARG A 473 23.96 -14.06 6.73
CA ARG A 473 22.90 -14.84 6.09
C ARG A 473 23.37 -15.44 4.79
N ASP A 474 22.79 -16.57 4.46
CA ASP A 474 22.77 -17.07 3.10
C ASP A 474 21.38 -16.85 2.49
N LEU A 475 21.23 -15.72 1.79
CA LEU A 475 20.01 -15.41 1.04
C LEU A 475 19.88 -16.28 -0.22
N PHE A 476 20.95 -16.92 -0.70
CA PHE A 476 20.90 -17.82 -1.85
C PHE A 476 20.31 -19.20 -1.49
N ALA A 477 20.64 -19.74 -0.31
CA ALA A 477 20.27 -21.09 0.15
C ALA A 477 18.78 -21.36 0.39
N GLN A 478 17.89 -20.38 0.16
CA GLN A 478 16.45 -20.56 0.37
C GLN A 478 15.85 -21.50 -0.68
N ASN A 479 15.19 -22.57 -0.19
CA ASN A 479 14.57 -23.59 -1.03
C ASN A 479 13.04 -23.45 -1.17
N PHE A 480 12.45 -22.41 -0.57
CA PHE A 480 11.01 -22.18 -0.63
C PHE A 480 10.62 -21.20 -1.76
N PRO A 481 9.35 -21.23 -2.22
CA PRO A 481 8.89 -20.31 -3.24
C PRO A 481 8.90 -18.85 -2.77
N VAL A 482 9.37 -17.95 -3.63
CA VAL A 482 9.54 -16.51 -3.36
C VAL A 482 8.45 -15.67 -4.04
N SER A 483 8.11 -14.52 -3.46
CA SER A 483 7.15 -13.54 -4.00
C SER A 483 7.60 -12.11 -3.66
N GLY A 484 6.91 -11.11 -4.21
CA GLY A 484 7.17 -9.70 -3.98
C GLY A 484 8.58 -9.31 -4.41
N ARG A 485 9.31 -8.62 -3.52
CA ARG A 485 10.66 -8.09 -3.80
C ARG A 485 11.74 -9.16 -4.00
N ARG A 486 11.46 -10.41 -3.60
CA ARG A 486 12.36 -11.56 -3.79
C ARG A 486 12.06 -12.33 -5.08
N PHE A 487 11.04 -11.92 -5.82
CA PHE A 487 10.69 -12.48 -7.11
C PHE A 487 11.41 -11.68 -8.20
N PHE A 488 12.21 -12.37 -9.01
CA PHE A 488 13.06 -11.74 -10.03
C PHE A 488 12.64 -12.15 -11.43
N GLY A 489 12.60 -11.16 -12.32
CA GLY A 489 12.28 -11.35 -13.74
C GLY A 489 10.86 -11.84 -14.01
N ARG A 490 10.67 -12.51 -15.15
CA ARG A 490 9.42 -13.19 -15.58
C ARG A 490 8.23 -12.26 -15.78
N GLU A 491 8.49 -11.01 -16.13
CA GLU A 491 7.44 -10.04 -16.44
C GLU A 491 6.56 -10.48 -17.62
N LYS A 492 7.15 -11.18 -18.61
CA LYS A 492 6.37 -11.73 -19.74
C LYS A 492 5.37 -12.80 -19.29
N PRO A 493 5.76 -13.92 -18.65
CA PRO A 493 4.80 -14.88 -18.10
C PRO A 493 3.78 -14.25 -17.15
N LEU A 494 4.20 -13.33 -16.27
CA LEU A 494 3.29 -12.61 -15.38
C LEU A 494 2.24 -11.81 -16.14
N SER A 495 2.64 -11.09 -17.19
CA SER A 495 1.71 -10.35 -18.05
C SER A 495 0.74 -11.30 -18.74
N GLU A 496 1.23 -12.39 -19.34
CA GLU A 496 0.39 -13.35 -20.05
C GLU A 496 -0.67 -13.99 -19.16
N ILE A 497 -0.33 -14.28 -17.89
CA ILE A 497 -1.25 -14.85 -16.91
C ILE A 497 -2.23 -13.79 -16.40
N ARG A 498 -1.76 -12.57 -16.13
CA ARG A 498 -2.63 -11.45 -15.77
C ARG A 498 -3.67 -11.18 -16.87
N ASP A 499 -3.25 -11.23 -18.12
CA ASP A 499 -4.11 -11.02 -19.27
C ASP A 499 -5.09 -12.21 -19.43
N ALA A 500 -4.66 -13.44 -19.14
CA ALA A 500 -5.55 -14.60 -19.08
C ALA A 500 -6.63 -14.45 -18.00
N ILE A 501 -6.24 -14.07 -16.76
CA ILE A 501 -7.19 -13.81 -15.66
C ILE A 501 -8.18 -12.71 -16.02
N SER A 502 -7.69 -11.59 -16.58
CA SER A 502 -8.54 -10.45 -16.95
C SER A 502 -9.57 -10.81 -18.02
N ASN A 503 -9.19 -11.68 -18.97
CA ASN A 503 -10.04 -12.12 -20.07
C ASN A 503 -10.87 -13.38 -19.75
N GLY A 504 -10.79 -13.93 -18.55
CA GLY A 504 -11.51 -15.16 -18.19
C GLY A 504 -10.98 -16.42 -18.88
N ILE A 505 -9.71 -16.44 -19.29
CA ILE A 505 -9.11 -17.54 -20.05
C ILE A 505 -8.37 -18.48 -19.10
N ALA A 506 -8.71 -19.76 -19.14
CA ALA A 506 -7.99 -20.81 -18.42
C ALA A 506 -6.53 -20.91 -18.88
N ALA A 507 -5.58 -21.08 -17.95
CA ALA A 507 -4.16 -21.09 -18.27
C ALA A 507 -3.42 -22.29 -17.66
N GLY A 508 -2.40 -22.79 -18.35
CA GLY A 508 -1.51 -23.85 -17.89
C GLY A 508 -0.08 -23.35 -17.85
N ILE A 509 0.57 -23.41 -16.69
CA ILE A 509 1.95 -22.97 -16.49
C ILE A 509 2.86 -24.19 -16.47
N PHE A 510 3.70 -24.31 -17.49
CA PHE A 510 4.52 -25.49 -17.70
C PHE A 510 6.01 -25.16 -17.62
N GLY A 511 6.80 -26.06 -17.03
CA GLY A 511 8.23 -25.86 -16.91
C GLY A 511 8.86 -26.77 -15.89
N LEU A 512 10.18 -26.80 -15.86
CA LEU A 512 10.93 -27.78 -15.10
C LEU A 512 10.74 -27.70 -13.59
N ARG A 513 11.18 -28.77 -12.92
CA ARG A 513 11.26 -28.76 -11.47
C ARG A 513 12.28 -27.71 -11.02
N LYS A 514 11.98 -27.01 -9.92
CA LYS A 514 12.83 -25.96 -9.34
C LYS A 514 13.08 -24.76 -10.27
N VAL A 515 12.41 -24.68 -11.43
CA VAL A 515 12.40 -23.47 -12.26
C VAL A 515 11.59 -22.35 -11.60
N GLY A 516 10.78 -22.62 -10.58
CA GLY A 516 10.07 -21.60 -9.80
C GLY A 516 8.63 -21.34 -10.22
N LYS A 517 7.91 -22.35 -10.73
CA LYS A 517 6.46 -22.29 -11.01
C LYS A 517 5.66 -21.88 -9.78
N THR A 518 5.90 -22.52 -8.64
CA THR A 518 5.24 -22.17 -7.37
C THR A 518 5.54 -20.73 -6.93
N SER A 519 6.75 -20.22 -7.16
CA SER A 519 7.09 -18.81 -6.88
C SER A 519 6.26 -17.86 -7.75
N LEU A 520 6.11 -18.20 -9.04
CA LEU A 520 5.28 -17.45 -9.98
C LEU A 520 3.81 -17.48 -9.54
N LEU A 521 3.26 -18.64 -9.16
CA LEU A 521 1.89 -18.75 -8.63
C LEU A 521 1.67 -17.89 -7.39
N LYS A 522 2.58 -17.90 -6.42
CA LYS A 522 2.45 -17.06 -5.22
C LYS A 522 2.48 -15.57 -5.55
N GLU A 523 3.30 -15.18 -6.53
CA GLU A 523 3.32 -13.78 -6.98
C GLU A 523 2.02 -13.40 -7.70
N ILE A 524 1.43 -14.31 -8.47
CA ILE A 524 0.11 -14.10 -9.09
C ILE A 524 -0.98 -14.05 -8.01
N GLU A 525 -0.97 -14.96 -7.04
CA GLU A 525 -1.91 -14.95 -5.91
C GLU A 525 -1.87 -13.60 -5.20
N ARG A 526 -0.66 -13.09 -4.89
CA ARG A 526 -0.48 -11.77 -4.27
C ARG A 526 -1.07 -10.66 -5.14
N ARG A 527 -0.68 -10.57 -6.42
CA ARG A 527 -1.14 -9.51 -7.34
C ARG A 527 -2.64 -9.57 -7.63
N ALA A 528 -3.21 -10.76 -7.78
CA ALA A 528 -4.63 -10.96 -8.02
C ALA A 528 -5.46 -10.64 -6.76
N HIS A 529 -4.97 -11.02 -5.58
CA HIS A 529 -5.60 -10.62 -4.31
C HIS A 529 -5.60 -9.10 -4.12
N GLU A 530 -4.47 -8.43 -4.41
CA GLU A 530 -4.35 -6.96 -4.43
C GLU A 530 -5.29 -6.33 -5.46
N GLY A 531 -5.55 -7.02 -6.57
CA GLY A 531 -6.50 -6.62 -7.61
C GLY A 531 -7.97 -6.83 -7.24
N GLY A 532 -8.27 -7.40 -6.07
CA GLY A 532 -9.63 -7.68 -5.60
C GLY A 532 -10.16 -9.07 -5.95
N ASP A 533 -9.40 -9.92 -6.65
CA ASP A 533 -9.84 -11.26 -7.02
C ASP A 533 -9.95 -12.20 -5.81
N ILE A 534 -10.78 -13.24 -5.96
CA ILE A 534 -10.90 -14.35 -5.01
C ILE A 534 -10.00 -15.47 -5.50
N VAL A 535 -8.79 -15.53 -4.96
CA VAL A 535 -7.81 -16.54 -5.34
C VAL A 535 -7.85 -17.72 -4.38
N VAL A 536 -8.04 -18.92 -4.92
CA VAL A 536 -7.92 -20.21 -4.23
C VAL A 536 -6.70 -20.94 -4.77
N TYR A 537 -5.67 -21.07 -3.93
CA TYR A 537 -4.43 -21.78 -4.27
C TYR A 537 -4.39 -23.15 -3.58
N MET A 538 -4.03 -24.20 -4.34
CA MET A 538 -3.89 -25.56 -3.85
C MET A 538 -2.58 -26.20 -4.34
N ASP A 539 -1.77 -26.68 -3.39
CA ASP A 539 -0.59 -27.50 -3.66
C ASP A 539 -0.98 -28.97 -3.60
N LEU A 540 -1.07 -29.63 -4.77
CA LEU A 540 -1.54 -31.02 -4.85
C LEU A 540 -0.53 -32.02 -4.26
N LEU A 541 0.74 -31.64 -4.08
CA LEU A 541 1.72 -32.51 -3.40
C LEU A 541 1.47 -32.59 -1.89
N ARG A 542 0.70 -31.67 -1.31
CA ARG A 542 0.32 -31.69 0.12
C ARG A 542 -0.90 -32.55 0.42
N VAL A 543 -1.54 -33.09 -0.61
CA VAL A 543 -2.69 -33.99 -0.42
C VAL A 543 -2.18 -35.29 0.21
N PRO A 544 -2.78 -35.75 1.33
CA PRO A 544 -2.43 -37.03 1.95
C PRO A 544 -2.40 -38.18 0.92
N SER A 545 -1.48 -39.13 1.13
CA SER A 545 -1.22 -40.20 0.15
C SER A 545 -2.38 -41.16 -0.02
N ASP A 546 -3.18 -41.35 1.03
CA ASP A 546 -4.38 -42.17 1.10
C ASP A 546 -5.59 -41.53 0.41
N ILE A 547 -5.54 -40.22 0.12
CA ILE A 547 -6.57 -39.53 -0.65
C ILE A 547 -6.29 -39.70 -2.14
N ASN A 548 -7.25 -40.32 -2.82
CA ASN A 548 -7.20 -40.65 -4.23
C ASN A 548 -8.48 -40.27 -4.99
N ASP A 549 -9.33 -39.42 -4.42
CA ASP A 549 -10.59 -39.01 -5.04
C ASP A 549 -10.70 -37.48 -5.22
N THR A 550 -11.58 -37.07 -6.13
CA THR A 550 -11.90 -35.65 -6.38
C THR A 550 -12.91 -35.06 -5.39
N ARG A 551 -13.57 -35.88 -4.55
CA ARG A 551 -14.49 -35.43 -3.50
C ARG A 551 -13.75 -34.53 -2.50
N TRP A 552 -12.51 -34.90 -2.16
CA TRP A 552 -11.64 -34.05 -1.34
C TRP A 552 -11.32 -32.70 -2.02
N LEU A 553 -11.07 -32.69 -3.33
CA LEU A 553 -10.78 -31.44 -4.06
C LEU A 553 -11.96 -30.48 -4.00
N TYR A 554 -13.18 -30.95 -4.24
CA TYR A 554 -14.39 -30.14 -4.14
C TYR A 554 -14.57 -29.54 -2.73
N TRP A 555 -14.44 -30.35 -1.68
CA TRP A 555 -14.50 -29.87 -0.30
C TRP A 555 -13.44 -28.81 -0.02
N LYS A 556 -12.19 -29.07 -0.43
CA LYS A 556 -11.09 -28.15 -0.17
C LYS A 556 -11.26 -26.83 -0.91
N LEU A 557 -11.68 -26.88 -2.18
CA LEU A 557 -12.01 -25.68 -2.96
C LEU A 557 -13.15 -24.89 -2.33
N GLY A 558 -14.24 -25.54 -1.93
CA GLY A 558 -15.37 -24.87 -1.27
C GLY A 558 -14.99 -24.25 0.08
N SER A 559 -14.17 -24.94 0.86
CA SER A 559 -13.67 -24.45 2.15
C SER A 559 -12.75 -23.25 2.02
N GLU A 560 -11.82 -23.26 1.05
CA GLU A 560 -10.95 -22.11 0.79
C GLU A 560 -11.71 -20.94 0.15
N LEU A 561 -12.68 -21.22 -0.73
CA LEU A 561 -13.57 -20.21 -1.29
C LEU A 561 -14.35 -19.49 -0.18
N TYR A 562 -14.92 -20.22 0.79
CA TYR A 562 -15.61 -19.67 1.95
C TYR A 562 -14.72 -18.71 2.76
N LYS A 563 -13.48 -19.14 3.07
CA LYS A 563 -12.53 -18.30 3.82
C LYS A 563 -12.19 -17.02 3.08
N ARG A 564 -11.96 -17.10 1.77
CA ARG A 564 -11.55 -15.97 0.92
C ARG A 564 -12.73 -15.05 0.59
N ALA A 565 -13.95 -15.55 0.63
CA ALA A 565 -15.19 -14.80 0.44
C ALA A 565 -15.71 -14.13 1.73
N ASN A 566 -14.92 -14.03 2.80
CA ASN A 566 -15.31 -13.31 4.02
C ASN A 566 -15.14 -11.78 3.88
N ARG A 567 -15.72 -11.20 2.83
CA ARG A 567 -15.74 -9.75 2.56
C ARG A 567 -17.17 -9.21 2.64
N ALA A 568 -17.31 -7.90 2.76
CA ALA A 568 -18.63 -7.26 2.94
C ALA A 568 -19.60 -7.57 1.79
N GLU A 569 -19.10 -7.73 0.56
CA GLU A 569 -19.93 -7.99 -0.63
C GLU A 569 -20.58 -9.37 -0.64
N PHE A 570 -20.00 -10.34 0.06
CA PHE A 570 -20.48 -11.73 0.09
C PHE A 570 -21.22 -12.08 1.39
N LYS A 571 -21.47 -11.08 2.25
CA LYS A 571 -22.27 -11.27 3.47
C LYS A 571 -23.70 -11.67 3.10
N GLY A 572 -24.16 -12.79 3.66
CA GLY A 572 -25.51 -13.32 3.42
C GLY A 572 -25.60 -14.44 2.38
N VAL A 573 -24.48 -14.83 1.73
CA VAL A 573 -24.45 -16.04 0.90
C VAL A 573 -24.73 -17.27 1.77
N GLN A 574 -25.70 -18.08 1.36
CA GLN A 574 -26.02 -19.35 2.02
C GLN A 574 -25.13 -20.48 1.49
N TRP A 575 -24.14 -20.85 2.29
CA TRP A 575 -23.19 -21.91 1.97
C TRP A 575 -23.77 -23.30 2.26
N ARG A 576 -23.47 -24.25 1.38
CA ARG A 576 -23.89 -25.66 1.46
C ARG A 576 -22.71 -26.58 1.82
N LEU A 577 -21.52 -26.25 1.35
CA LEU A 577 -20.29 -26.98 1.61
C LEU A 577 -19.29 -26.11 2.38
N GLY A 578 -19.05 -24.89 1.92
CA GLY A 578 -18.09 -23.96 2.51
C GLY A 578 -18.42 -23.64 3.98
N GLY A 579 -17.51 -23.99 4.90
CA GLY A 579 -17.69 -23.76 6.34
C GLY A 579 -18.67 -24.70 7.03
N HIS A 580 -19.32 -25.63 6.32
CA HIS A 580 -20.25 -26.60 6.92
C HIS A 580 -19.51 -27.76 7.61
N TYR A 581 -18.42 -28.23 7.01
CA TYR A 581 -17.55 -29.28 7.56
C TYR A 581 -16.13 -28.74 7.73
N SER A 582 -15.65 -28.69 8.97
CA SER A 582 -14.29 -28.24 9.30
C SER A 582 -13.22 -29.25 8.90
N ASP A 583 -13.55 -30.55 8.95
CA ASP A 583 -12.69 -31.66 8.53
C ASP A 583 -13.35 -32.42 7.37
N TYR A 584 -12.54 -32.98 6.47
CA TYR A 584 -13.02 -33.81 5.37
C TYR A 584 -13.67 -35.10 5.88
N LEU A 585 -13.13 -35.65 6.97
CA LEU A 585 -13.60 -36.92 7.55
C LEU A 585 -14.99 -36.80 8.18
N ASP A 586 -15.45 -35.58 8.48
CA ASP A 586 -16.79 -35.32 9.04
C ASP A 586 -17.89 -35.39 7.99
N ILE A 587 -17.54 -35.46 6.69
CA ILE A 587 -18.50 -35.45 5.60
C ILE A 587 -19.10 -36.86 5.44
N PRO A 588 -20.43 -37.03 5.60
CA PRO A 588 -21.10 -38.32 5.37
C PRO A 588 -20.83 -38.84 3.96
N ALA A 589 -20.63 -40.14 3.79
CA ALA A 589 -20.27 -40.73 2.49
C ALA A 589 -21.29 -40.44 1.37
N ASP A 590 -22.57 -40.36 1.72
CA ASP A 590 -23.70 -40.07 0.84
C ASP A 590 -23.93 -38.58 0.57
N PHE A 591 -23.24 -37.68 1.30
CA PHE A 591 -23.40 -36.24 1.09
C PHE A 591 -22.94 -35.84 -0.33
N PRO A 592 -23.73 -35.06 -1.09
CA PRO A 592 -23.43 -34.73 -2.48
C PRO A 592 -22.43 -33.56 -2.59
N VAL A 593 -21.15 -33.81 -2.29
CA VAL A 593 -20.10 -32.77 -2.20
C VAL A 593 -19.96 -31.95 -3.49
N ALA A 594 -19.94 -32.58 -4.66
CA ALA A 594 -19.78 -31.88 -5.94
C ALA A 594 -20.96 -30.92 -6.21
N THR A 595 -22.20 -31.36 -5.95
CA THR A 595 -23.41 -30.54 -6.09
C THR A 595 -23.46 -29.41 -5.06
N ALA A 596 -23.00 -29.68 -3.84
CA ALA A 596 -22.90 -28.65 -2.80
C ALA A 596 -21.85 -27.58 -3.17
N PHE A 597 -20.71 -27.99 -3.75
CA PHE A 597 -19.70 -27.07 -4.28
C PHE A 597 -20.25 -26.22 -5.43
N ASP A 598 -20.93 -26.82 -6.39
CA ASP A 598 -21.59 -26.10 -7.49
C ASP A 598 -22.59 -25.05 -6.99
N SER A 599 -23.43 -25.42 -6.01
CA SER A 599 -24.36 -24.48 -5.38
C SER A 599 -23.67 -23.30 -4.72
N ASP A 600 -22.48 -23.50 -4.14
CA ASP A 600 -21.71 -22.44 -3.51
C ASP A 600 -21.01 -21.56 -4.54
N LEU A 601 -20.33 -22.17 -5.52
CA LEU A 601 -19.62 -21.47 -6.59
C LEU A 601 -20.59 -20.63 -7.43
N SER A 602 -21.73 -21.20 -7.84
CA SER A 602 -22.74 -20.50 -8.63
C SER A 602 -23.29 -19.27 -7.92
N LYS A 603 -23.54 -19.34 -6.60
CA LYS A 603 -23.96 -18.16 -5.82
C LYS A 603 -22.88 -17.08 -5.77
N ILE A 604 -21.62 -17.47 -5.59
CA ILE A 604 -20.51 -16.51 -5.57
C ILE A 604 -20.36 -15.84 -6.93
N LEU A 605 -20.41 -16.61 -8.02
CA LEU A 605 -20.36 -16.06 -9.38
C LEU A 605 -21.56 -15.14 -9.66
N ASP A 606 -22.76 -15.46 -9.16
CA ASP A 606 -23.92 -14.59 -9.29
C ASP A 606 -23.79 -13.27 -8.51
N VAL A 607 -23.20 -13.30 -7.32
CA VAL A 607 -22.89 -12.08 -6.55
C VAL A 607 -21.88 -11.22 -7.32
N ILE A 608 -20.83 -11.84 -7.87
CA ILE A 608 -19.81 -11.16 -8.70
C ILE A 608 -20.45 -10.55 -9.94
N ARG A 609 -21.30 -11.30 -10.65
CA ARG A 609 -21.99 -10.87 -11.87
C ARG A 609 -22.90 -9.66 -11.63
N LYS A 610 -23.53 -9.60 -10.46
CA LYS A 610 -24.38 -8.48 -10.01
C LYS A 610 -23.60 -7.31 -9.42
N SER A 611 -22.29 -7.49 -9.20
CA SER A 611 -21.44 -6.46 -8.61
C SER A 611 -21.24 -5.28 -9.56
N HIS A 612 -21.27 -4.07 -8.99
CA HIS A 612 -20.94 -2.82 -9.70
C HIS A 612 -19.44 -2.49 -9.65
N LEU A 613 -18.61 -3.41 -9.16
CA LEU A 613 -17.15 -3.24 -9.12
C LEU A 613 -16.56 -3.24 -10.52
N ASN A 614 -15.65 -2.29 -10.79
CA ASN A 614 -14.83 -2.25 -12.00
C ASN A 614 -13.34 -2.19 -11.60
N PRO A 615 -12.53 -3.20 -11.93
CA PRO A 615 -12.92 -4.42 -12.64
C PRO A 615 -13.81 -5.30 -11.77
N ARG A 616 -14.63 -6.14 -12.40
CA ARG A 616 -15.34 -7.18 -11.67
C ARG A 616 -14.34 -8.20 -11.13
N PRO A 617 -14.41 -8.57 -9.84
CA PRO A 617 -13.51 -9.56 -9.27
C PRO A 617 -13.71 -10.92 -9.93
N LYS A 618 -12.65 -11.70 -10.07
CA LYS A 618 -12.68 -13.06 -10.61
C LYS A 618 -12.50 -14.09 -9.50
N VAL A 619 -13.05 -15.28 -9.70
CA VAL A 619 -12.69 -16.48 -8.91
C VAL A 619 -11.58 -17.19 -9.64
N VAL A 620 -10.36 -17.14 -9.09
CA VAL A 620 -9.17 -17.75 -9.69
C VAL A 620 -8.81 -18.99 -8.90
N VAL A 621 -8.86 -20.17 -9.53
CA VAL A 621 -8.49 -21.44 -8.91
C VAL A 621 -7.14 -21.89 -9.45
N MET A 622 -6.14 -22.00 -8.59
CA MET A 622 -4.77 -22.41 -8.94
C MET A 622 -4.49 -23.81 -8.38
N LEU A 623 -4.23 -24.78 -9.26
CA LEU A 623 -3.86 -26.15 -8.91
C LEU A 623 -2.38 -26.39 -9.25
N ASP A 624 -1.51 -26.45 -8.24
CA ASP A 624 -0.05 -26.65 -8.39
C ASP A 624 0.31 -28.14 -8.41
N GLU A 625 1.24 -28.54 -9.29
CA GLU A 625 1.73 -29.92 -9.50
C GLU A 625 0.62 -30.92 -9.88
N ILE A 626 -0.02 -30.63 -11.01
CA ILE A 626 -1.17 -31.36 -11.56
C ILE A 626 -0.90 -32.84 -11.82
N GLU A 627 0.37 -33.23 -11.98
CA GLU A 627 0.80 -34.62 -12.16
C GLU A 627 0.30 -35.52 -11.03
N ARG A 628 0.04 -34.99 -9.82
CA ARG A 628 -0.48 -35.77 -8.70
C ARG A 628 -1.80 -36.47 -9.05
N ILE A 629 -2.67 -35.80 -9.80
CA ILE A 629 -4.05 -36.24 -10.05
C ILE A 629 -4.31 -36.75 -11.47
N ILE A 630 -3.39 -36.48 -12.41
CA ILE A 630 -3.47 -36.98 -13.79
C ILE A 630 -3.19 -38.50 -13.83
N PRO A 631 -4.04 -39.30 -14.51
CA PRO A 631 -3.73 -40.67 -14.86
C PRO A 631 -2.64 -40.72 -15.94
N ASN A 632 -1.63 -41.59 -15.82
CA ASN A 632 -0.56 -41.69 -16.83
C ASN A 632 -0.58 -43.02 -17.60
N SER A 633 0.09 -43.05 -18.75
CA SER A 633 0.26 -44.24 -19.60
C SER A 633 1.10 -45.35 -18.94
N SER A 634 1.83 -45.03 -17.88
CA SER A 634 2.66 -45.96 -17.10
C SER A 634 1.91 -46.68 -15.96
N GLY A 635 0.58 -46.55 -15.88
CA GLY A 635 -0.25 -47.31 -14.93
C GLY A 635 -0.61 -46.58 -13.63
N LYS A 636 -0.37 -45.27 -13.52
CA LYS A 636 -0.86 -44.45 -12.40
C LYS A 636 -2.35 -44.19 -12.59
N GLU A 637 -3.18 -44.63 -11.64
CA GLU A 637 -4.65 -44.54 -11.71
C GLU A 637 -5.20 -43.10 -11.68
N GLY A 638 -4.39 -42.11 -11.28
CA GLY A 638 -4.85 -40.72 -11.11
C GLY A 638 -5.82 -40.59 -9.93
N PHE A 639 -6.59 -39.51 -9.88
CA PHE A 639 -7.68 -39.37 -8.90
C PHE A 639 -9.00 -39.92 -9.46
N ASP A 640 -9.75 -40.63 -8.63
CA ASP A 640 -11.10 -41.06 -8.96
C ASP A 640 -12.03 -39.84 -9.13
N GLY A 641 -12.78 -39.84 -10.22
CA GLY A 641 -13.58 -38.70 -10.66
C GLY A 641 -12.81 -37.59 -11.39
N PHE A 642 -11.53 -37.75 -11.72
CA PHE A 642 -10.73 -36.76 -12.49
C PHE A 642 -11.46 -36.24 -13.73
N PHE A 643 -12.02 -37.14 -14.54
CA PHE A 643 -12.75 -36.78 -15.76
C PHE A 643 -13.99 -35.93 -15.48
N ASN A 644 -14.75 -36.29 -14.44
CA ASN A 644 -15.96 -35.55 -14.05
C ASN A 644 -15.60 -34.17 -13.50
N PHE A 645 -14.55 -34.09 -12.66
CA PHE A 645 -14.06 -32.84 -12.10
C PHE A 645 -13.65 -31.85 -13.19
N PHE A 646 -12.79 -32.26 -14.13
CA PHE A 646 -12.32 -31.35 -15.18
C PHE A 646 -13.38 -31.04 -16.23
N SER A 647 -14.32 -31.95 -16.50
CA SER A 647 -15.50 -31.66 -17.34
C SER A 647 -16.34 -30.54 -16.72
N TYR A 648 -16.59 -30.62 -15.41
CA TYR A 648 -17.33 -29.60 -14.68
C TYR A 648 -16.57 -28.26 -14.63
N ILE A 649 -15.29 -28.26 -14.25
CA ILE A 649 -14.44 -27.06 -14.20
C ILE A 649 -14.39 -26.34 -15.55
N ARG A 650 -14.24 -27.10 -16.65
CA ARG A 650 -14.28 -26.56 -18.00
C ARG A 650 -15.65 -25.95 -18.32
N GLY A 651 -16.74 -26.65 -17.99
CA GLY A 651 -18.11 -26.16 -18.21
C GLY A 651 -18.35 -24.81 -17.54
N VAL A 652 -17.99 -24.68 -16.26
CA VAL A 652 -18.15 -23.42 -15.50
C VAL A 652 -17.29 -22.28 -16.09
N ALA A 653 -16.05 -22.57 -16.47
CA ALA A 653 -15.15 -21.57 -17.06
C ALA A 653 -15.61 -21.08 -18.44
N GLN A 654 -16.25 -21.96 -19.23
CA GLN A 654 -16.82 -21.60 -20.54
C GLN A 654 -18.12 -20.80 -20.41
N GLU A 655 -18.94 -21.10 -19.40
CA GLU A 655 -20.19 -20.37 -19.15
C GLU A 655 -19.94 -19.00 -18.49
N SER A 656 -18.91 -18.90 -17.64
CA SER A 656 -18.62 -17.71 -16.87
C SER A 656 -17.17 -17.27 -17.03
N GLY A 657 -16.96 -16.13 -17.71
CA GLY A 657 -15.66 -15.46 -17.74
C GLY A 657 -15.21 -14.90 -16.38
N ASP A 658 -16.01 -15.08 -15.32
CA ASP A 658 -15.66 -14.72 -13.95
C ASP A 658 -14.96 -15.86 -13.18
N PHE A 659 -14.85 -17.06 -13.76
CA PHE A 659 -14.17 -18.21 -13.18
C PHE A 659 -12.95 -18.62 -14.02
N VAL A 660 -11.76 -18.59 -13.42
CA VAL A 660 -10.49 -18.80 -14.12
C VAL A 660 -9.68 -19.94 -13.48
N PRO A 661 -9.65 -21.14 -14.09
CA PRO A 661 -8.78 -22.22 -13.64
C PRO A 661 -7.36 -22.03 -14.20
N ILE A 662 -6.38 -22.19 -13.31
CA ILE A 662 -4.95 -22.18 -13.60
C ILE A 662 -4.35 -23.49 -13.09
N VAL A 663 -3.65 -24.20 -13.94
CA VAL A 663 -2.91 -25.42 -13.56
C VAL A 663 -1.41 -25.21 -13.73
N THR A 664 -0.60 -25.94 -12.98
CA THR A 664 0.84 -26.02 -13.24
C THR A 664 1.28 -27.47 -13.40
N GLY A 665 2.30 -27.66 -14.21
CA GLY A 665 2.93 -28.96 -14.39
C GLY A 665 4.39 -28.84 -14.83
N ALA A 666 5.09 -29.97 -14.79
CA ALA A 666 6.36 -30.19 -15.44
C ALA A 666 6.23 -30.05 -16.96
N ASN A 667 5.16 -30.61 -17.55
CA ASN A 667 4.87 -30.50 -18.98
C ASN A 667 3.39 -30.20 -19.27
N ALA A 668 3.11 -29.90 -20.55
CA ALA A 668 1.78 -29.54 -21.04
C ALA A 668 0.88 -30.76 -21.35
N ALA A 669 1.21 -31.98 -20.89
CA ALA A 669 0.45 -33.19 -21.24
C ALA A 669 -1.04 -33.09 -20.91
N ILE A 670 -1.42 -32.41 -19.83
CA ILE A 670 -2.84 -32.18 -19.49
C ILE A 670 -3.62 -31.45 -20.59
N ALA A 671 -2.97 -30.56 -21.35
CA ALA A 671 -3.62 -29.80 -22.42
C ALA A 671 -3.47 -30.50 -23.78
N GLU A 672 -2.36 -31.21 -23.99
CA GLU A 672 -1.97 -31.76 -25.31
C GLU A 672 -2.37 -33.23 -25.52
N ALA A 673 -2.52 -34.03 -24.46
CA ALA A 673 -2.91 -35.42 -24.62
C ALA A 673 -4.38 -35.51 -25.00
N ALA A 674 -4.71 -36.17 -26.11
CA ALA A 674 -6.10 -36.36 -26.52
C ALA A 674 -6.88 -37.28 -25.56
N GLN A 675 -6.19 -38.26 -24.96
CA GLN A 675 -6.80 -39.26 -24.09
C GLN A 675 -5.91 -39.59 -22.89
N PHE A 676 -6.56 -39.94 -21.78
CA PHE A 676 -5.93 -40.53 -20.60
C PHE A 676 -6.60 -41.86 -20.27
N ALA A 677 -5.83 -42.93 -20.07
CA ALA A 677 -6.36 -44.27 -19.76
C ALA A 677 -7.49 -44.72 -20.71
N GLY A 678 -7.39 -44.41 -22.00
CA GLY A 678 -8.38 -44.77 -23.03
C GLY A 678 -9.69 -43.95 -23.01
N LYS A 679 -9.78 -42.92 -22.18
CA LYS A 679 -10.91 -41.97 -22.13
C LYS A 679 -10.49 -40.61 -22.67
N ASP A 680 -11.42 -39.90 -23.30
CA ASP A 680 -11.17 -38.56 -23.83
C ASP A 680 -10.77 -37.58 -22.72
N ASN A 681 -9.76 -36.78 -23.00
CA ASN A 681 -9.29 -35.75 -22.09
C ASN A 681 -10.29 -34.56 -22.09
N PRO A 682 -10.99 -34.29 -20.97
CA PRO A 682 -11.99 -33.24 -20.92
C PRO A 682 -11.41 -31.83 -21.08
N VAL A 683 -10.09 -31.67 -20.93
CA VAL A 683 -9.38 -30.37 -21.02
C VAL A 683 -8.37 -30.34 -22.17
N PHE A 684 -8.52 -31.21 -23.17
CA PHE A 684 -7.76 -31.14 -24.42
C PHE A 684 -7.96 -29.77 -25.09
N ASN A 685 -6.85 -29.07 -25.39
CA ASN A 685 -6.82 -27.70 -25.94
C ASN A 685 -7.64 -26.66 -25.14
N PHE A 686 -7.84 -26.88 -23.84
CA PHE A 686 -8.60 -25.97 -22.99
C PHE A 686 -7.73 -24.86 -22.36
N PHE A 687 -6.53 -25.21 -21.91
CA PHE A 687 -5.63 -24.29 -21.24
C PHE A 687 -4.76 -23.53 -22.25
N LYS A 688 -4.64 -22.21 -22.07
CA LYS A 688 -3.58 -21.43 -22.71
C LYS A 688 -2.24 -21.85 -22.11
N GLU A 689 -1.38 -22.47 -22.93
CA GLU A 689 -0.05 -22.93 -22.53
C GLU A 689 0.90 -21.74 -22.34
N ILE A 690 1.46 -21.62 -21.14
CA ILE A 690 2.45 -20.60 -20.77
C ILE A 690 3.67 -21.34 -20.24
N TYR A 691 4.71 -21.42 -21.06
CA TYR A 691 5.97 -22.02 -20.66
C TYR A 691 6.78 -21.04 -19.83
N LEU A 692 7.32 -21.51 -18.70
CA LEU A 692 8.15 -20.72 -17.80
C LEU A 692 9.63 -20.89 -18.18
N PRO A 693 10.23 -19.90 -18.87
CA PRO A 693 11.63 -19.98 -19.28
C PRO A 693 12.60 -19.83 -18.11
N LEU A 694 13.87 -20.11 -18.39
CA LEU A 694 14.99 -19.76 -17.52
C LEU A 694 15.17 -18.22 -17.46
N LEU A 695 15.93 -17.74 -16.47
CA LEU A 695 16.19 -16.30 -16.34
C LEU A 695 17.16 -15.85 -17.43
N ARG A 696 16.87 -14.73 -18.07
CA ARG A 696 17.82 -14.06 -18.96
C ARG A 696 19.03 -13.54 -18.17
N TYR A 697 20.11 -13.21 -18.87
CA TYR A 697 21.31 -12.62 -18.24
C TYR A 697 20.98 -11.43 -17.33
N GLN A 698 20.18 -10.47 -17.82
CA GLN A 698 19.80 -9.29 -17.03
C GLN A 698 19.02 -9.65 -15.75
N GLU A 699 18.13 -10.64 -15.83
CA GLU A 699 17.35 -11.12 -14.68
C GLU A 699 18.23 -11.90 -13.69
N SER A 700 19.18 -12.69 -14.19
CA SER A 700 20.20 -13.39 -13.39
C SER A 700 21.10 -12.39 -12.67
N PHE A 701 21.53 -11.33 -13.35
CA PHE A 701 22.33 -10.25 -12.79
C PHE A 701 21.59 -9.52 -11.68
N GLN A 702 20.33 -9.16 -11.90
CA GLN A 702 19.49 -8.53 -10.87
C GLN A 702 19.34 -9.43 -9.65
N MET A 703 19.01 -10.71 -9.82
CA MET A 703 18.87 -11.67 -8.72
C MET A 703 20.16 -11.83 -7.93
N ILE A 704 21.27 -12.15 -8.60
CA ILE A 704 22.56 -12.44 -7.97
C ILE A 704 23.08 -11.21 -7.21
N ASN A 705 23.02 -10.03 -7.81
CA ASN A 705 23.50 -8.83 -7.14
C ASN A 705 22.58 -8.33 -6.03
N THR A 706 21.26 -8.48 -6.14
CA THR A 706 20.34 -8.10 -5.07
C THR A 706 20.54 -8.97 -3.83
N LEU A 707 20.62 -10.30 -4.02
CA LEU A 707 20.86 -11.24 -2.93
C LEU A 707 22.30 -11.11 -2.37
N GLY A 708 23.28 -10.96 -3.26
CA GLY A 708 24.68 -10.78 -2.88
C GLY A 708 24.89 -9.53 -2.02
N ARG A 709 24.36 -8.37 -2.42
CA ARG A 709 24.46 -7.12 -1.64
C ARG A 709 23.91 -7.28 -0.22
N GLY A 710 22.75 -7.92 -0.08
CA GLY A 710 22.16 -8.23 1.23
C GLY A 710 23.02 -9.11 2.15
N MET A 711 24.01 -9.80 1.58
CA MET A 711 24.98 -10.65 2.28
C MET A 711 26.39 -10.04 2.36
N GLY A 712 26.60 -8.83 1.83
CA GLY A 712 27.93 -8.21 1.74
C GLY A 712 28.83 -8.85 0.68
N VAL A 713 28.24 -9.45 -0.35
CA VAL A 713 28.94 -10.11 -1.47
C VAL A 713 28.70 -9.35 -2.77
N ARG A 714 29.78 -9.08 -3.52
CA ARG A 714 29.74 -8.36 -4.80
C ARG A 714 30.12 -9.30 -5.94
N PHE A 715 29.31 -9.29 -6.98
CA PHE A 715 29.54 -10.03 -8.23
C PHE A 715 29.65 -9.02 -9.37
N SER A 716 30.81 -8.96 -10.05
CA SER A 716 30.98 -8.13 -11.24
C SER A 716 30.16 -8.68 -12.42
N SER A 717 30.00 -7.90 -13.49
CA SER A 717 29.30 -8.31 -14.72
C SER A 717 29.83 -9.64 -15.27
N ASP A 718 31.15 -9.78 -15.32
CA ASP A 718 31.85 -10.90 -15.97
C ASP A 718 31.72 -12.18 -15.12
N VAL A 719 31.73 -12.01 -13.80
CA VAL A 719 31.49 -13.09 -12.82
C VAL A 719 30.06 -13.60 -12.92
N VAL A 720 29.08 -12.69 -13.02
CA VAL A 720 27.67 -13.07 -13.24
C VAL A 720 27.50 -13.75 -14.59
N GLU A 721 28.16 -13.27 -15.64
CA GLU A 721 28.12 -13.88 -16.97
C GLU A 721 28.65 -15.32 -16.94
N ARG A 722 29.77 -15.55 -16.25
CA ARG A 722 30.32 -16.90 -16.04
C ARG A 722 29.34 -17.80 -15.28
N ILE A 723 28.73 -17.32 -14.19
CA ILE A 723 27.71 -18.08 -13.43
C ILE A 723 26.49 -18.37 -14.31
N HIS A 724 26.04 -17.40 -15.11
CA HIS A 724 24.91 -17.54 -16.01
C HIS A 724 25.20 -18.61 -17.08
N ALA A 725 26.38 -18.61 -17.70
CA ALA A 725 26.80 -19.64 -18.66
C ALA A 725 26.86 -21.04 -18.01
N LEU A 726 27.40 -21.15 -16.79
CA LEU A 726 27.47 -22.41 -16.07
C LEU A 726 26.08 -23.00 -15.77
N THR A 727 25.14 -22.13 -15.41
CA THR A 727 23.81 -22.51 -14.91
C THR A 727 22.68 -22.37 -15.93
N GLY A 728 22.96 -21.87 -17.14
CA GLY A 728 21.97 -21.56 -18.17
C GLY A 728 20.91 -20.54 -17.73
N GLY A 729 21.16 -19.78 -16.66
CA GLY A 729 20.16 -18.91 -16.04
C GLY A 729 19.08 -19.64 -15.22
N HIS A 730 19.27 -20.91 -14.88
CA HIS A 730 18.32 -21.64 -14.05
C HIS A 730 18.33 -21.14 -12.59
N PRO A 731 17.24 -20.52 -12.09
CA PRO A 731 17.27 -19.78 -10.82
C PRO A 731 17.73 -20.61 -9.62
N PHE A 732 17.29 -21.87 -9.51
CA PHE A 732 17.74 -22.75 -8.42
C PHE A 732 19.25 -23.03 -8.47
N PHE A 733 19.79 -23.47 -9.61
CA PHE A 733 21.22 -23.76 -9.75
C PHE A 733 22.08 -22.50 -9.61
N SER A 734 21.66 -21.37 -10.18
CA SER A 734 22.36 -20.09 -9.99
C SER A 734 22.47 -19.73 -8.51
N ARG A 735 21.37 -19.89 -7.75
CA ARG A 735 21.38 -19.66 -6.30
C ARG A 735 22.22 -20.68 -5.55
N GLN A 736 22.04 -21.98 -5.79
CA GLN A 736 22.81 -23.02 -5.10
C GLN A 736 24.31 -22.87 -5.34
N PHE A 737 24.72 -22.52 -6.56
CA PHE A 737 26.13 -22.27 -6.86
C PHE A 737 26.65 -21.02 -6.14
N CYS A 738 25.89 -19.92 -6.13
CA CYS A 738 26.26 -18.72 -5.36
C CYS A 738 26.33 -19.00 -3.84
N SER A 739 25.41 -19.81 -3.31
CA SER A 739 25.43 -20.29 -1.93
C SER A 739 26.69 -21.10 -1.65
N PHE A 740 27.05 -22.05 -2.52
CA PHE A 740 28.27 -22.85 -2.42
C PHE A 740 29.54 -21.97 -2.42
N ILE A 741 29.61 -20.95 -3.28
CA ILE A 741 30.70 -19.95 -3.26
C ILE A 741 30.76 -19.24 -1.90
N CYS A 742 29.60 -18.80 -1.37
CA CYS A 742 29.52 -18.09 -0.10
C CYS A 742 29.87 -18.97 1.11
N GLU A 743 29.61 -20.28 1.05
CA GLU A 743 29.98 -21.25 2.07
C GLU A 743 31.50 -21.51 2.07
N ARG A 744 32.15 -21.53 0.90
CA ARG A 744 33.60 -21.71 0.75
C ARG A 744 34.41 -20.46 1.09
N HIS A 745 33.82 -19.28 0.92
CA HIS A 745 34.42 -17.99 1.23
C HIS A 745 33.56 -17.24 2.25
N SER A 746 33.83 -17.43 3.54
CA SER A 746 33.01 -16.89 4.64
C SER A 746 33.32 -15.43 5.03
N ASN A 747 34.49 -14.91 4.65
CA ASN A 747 34.88 -13.53 4.97
C ASN A 747 33.99 -12.51 4.24
N ARG A 748 33.70 -11.38 4.91
CA ARG A 748 32.84 -10.30 4.39
C ARG A 748 33.48 -8.94 4.68
N PRO A 749 33.32 -7.93 3.79
CA PRO A 749 32.69 -8.01 2.48
C PRO A 749 33.52 -8.87 1.50
N LEU A 750 32.83 -9.60 0.61
CA LEU A 750 33.46 -10.47 -0.38
C LEU A 750 33.28 -9.88 -1.78
N SER A 751 34.34 -9.84 -2.59
CA SER A 751 34.24 -9.62 -4.03
C SER A 751 34.64 -10.90 -4.72
N VAL A 752 33.70 -11.51 -5.46
CA VAL A 752 33.92 -12.78 -6.15
C VAL A 752 34.71 -12.53 -7.43
N SER A 753 35.66 -13.41 -7.72
CA SER A 753 36.49 -13.38 -8.94
C SER A 753 36.20 -14.60 -9.82
N ILE A 754 36.64 -14.58 -11.09
CA ILE A 754 36.46 -15.70 -12.02
C ILE A 754 37.27 -16.90 -11.56
N GLU A 755 38.47 -16.67 -11.02
CA GLU A 755 39.36 -17.71 -10.49
C GLU A 755 38.67 -18.50 -9.35
N MET A 756 38.02 -17.80 -8.42
CA MET A 756 37.22 -18.44 -7.36
C MET A 756 36.08 -19.30 -7.91
N ILE A 757 35.44 -18.89 -9.01
CA ILE A 757 34.37 -19.66 -9.65
C ILE A 757 34.95 -20.94 -10.26
N ASP A 758 36.00 -20.80 -11.07
CA ASP A 758 36.53 -21.92 -11.85
C ASP A 758 37.13 -23.02 -10.94
N GLU A 759 37.75 -22.65 -9.81
CA GLU A 759 38.20 -23.59 -8.77
C GLU A 759 37.05 -24.41 -8.14
N LEU A 760 35.84 -23.85 -8.10
CA LEU A 760 34.68 -24.46 -7.44
C LEU A 760 33.75 -25.24 -8.38
N ILE A 761 33.96 -25.21 -9.70
CA ILE A 761 33.11 -25.93 -10.66
C ILE A 761 33.05 -27.43 -10.38
N ASN A 762 34.20 -28.11 -10.33
CA ASN A 762 34.24 -29.56 -10.13
C ASN A 762 33.77 -29.95 -8.71
N PRO A 763 34.24 -29.30 -7.62
CA PRO A 763 33.72 -29.55 -6.28
C PRO A 763 32.20 -29.35 -6.16
N TYR A 764 31.64 -28.36 -6.88
CA TYR A 764 30.20 -28.14 -6.89
C TYR A 764 29.48 -29.30 -7.59
N LEU A 765 29.92 -29.73 -8.77
CA LEU A 765 29.31 -30.85 -9.50
C LEU A 765 29.28 -32.14 -8.68
N ASP A 766 30.37 -32.45 -7.96
CA ASP A 766 30.43 -33.62 -7.07
C ASP A 766 29.38 -33.55 -5.95
N SER A 767 29.11 -32.35 -5.44
CA SER A 767 28.12 -32.12 -4.37
C SER A 767 26.67 -31.99 -4.87
N ALA A 768 26.49 -31.41 -6.06
CA ALA A 768 25.20 -31.06 -6.66
C ALA A 768 24.56 -32.23 -7.42
N GLY A 769 25.27 -33.36 -7.57
CA GLY A 769 24.81 -34.54 -8.30
C GLY A 769 23.42 -35.04 -7.86
N ARG A 770 23.03 -34.84 -6.59
CA ARG A 770 21.67 -35.18 -6.10
C ARG A 770 20.56 -34.36 -6.78
N ASP A 771 20.76 -33.06 -6.96
CA ASP A 771 19.76 -32.18 -7.56
C ASP A 771 19.61 -32.44 -9.07
N PHE A 772 20.73 -32.65 -9.77
CA PHE A 772 20.71 -33.04 -11.18
C PHE A 772 20.07 -34.41 -11.37
N ARG A 773 20.41 -35.38 -10.52
CA ARG A 773 19.80 -36.71 -10.54
C ARG A 773 18.29 -36.67 -10.34
N GLU A 774 17.79 -35.88 -9.40
CA GLU A 774 16.34 -35.74 -9.18
C GLU A 774 15.60 -35.18 -10.41
N ILE A 775 16.21 -34.22 -11.13
CA ILE A 775 15.64 -33.69 -12.37
C ILE A 775 15.59 -34.80 -13.44
N ILE A 776 16.68 -35.54 -13.59
CA ILE A 776 16.83 -36.59 -14.61
C ILE A 776 15.95 -37.80 -14.32
N GLU A 777 15.80 -38.21 -13.06
CA GLU A 777 14.88 -39.29 -12.66
C GLU A 777 13.43 -38.95 -13.00
N ARG A 778 13.00 -37.69 -12.79
CA ARG A 778 11.67 -37.24 -13.22
C ARG A 778 11.53 -37.27 -14.74
N PHE A 779 12.50 -36.73 -15.46
CA PHE A 779 12.52 -36.81 -16.93
C PHE A 779 12.44 -38.26 -17.41
N SER A 780 13.23 -39.16 -16.84
CA SER A 780 13.23 -40.58 -17.21
C SER A 780 11.89 -41.26 -16.94
N ARG A 781 11.22 -40.92 -15.83
CA ARG A 781 9.95 -41.53 -15.45
C ARG A 781 8.77 -41.00 -16.26
N ASP A 782 8.70 -39.68 -16.40
CA ASP A 782 7.51 -39.01 -16.90
C ASP A 782 7.66 -38.62 -18.40
N TYR A 783 8.88 -38.33 -18.87
CA TYR A 783 9.18 -37.79 -20.22
C TYR A 783 10.47 -38.36 -20.84
N PRO A 784 10.57 -39.69 -21.04
CA PRO A 784 11.83 -40.34 -21.45
C PRO A 784 12.39 -39.84 -22.79
N GLU A 785 11.53 -39.42 -23.73
CA GLU A 785 11.98 -38.90 -25.02
C GLU A 785 12.66 -37.53 -24.93
N GLU A 786 12.20 -36.66 -24.02
CA GLU A 786 12.85 -35.37 -23.77
C GLU A 786 14.25 -35.57 -23.19
N LEU A 787 14.41 -36.58 -22.32
CA LEU A 787 15.72 -36.97 -21.77
C LEU A 787 16.66 -37.50 -22.86
N ASN A 788 16.14 -38.37 -23.74
CA ASN A 788 16.92 -38.95 -24.84
C ASN A 788 17.53 -37.87 -25.72
N VAL A 789 16.74 -36.84 -26.10
CA VAL A 789 17.23 -35.68 -26.86
C VAL A 789 18.37 -34.99 -26.11
N CYS A 790 18.22 -34.71 -24.81
CA CYS A 790 19.27 -34.07 -24.01
C CYS A 790 20.57 -34.90 -23.97
N ILE A 791 20.46 -36.22 -23.86
CA ILE A 791 21.61 -37.14 -23.85
C ILE A 791 22.31 -37.17 -25.22
N GLU A 792 21.55 -37.23 -26.32
CA GLU A 792 22.10 -37.22 -27.68
C GLU A 792 22.89 -35.93 -27.94
N VAL A 793 22.32 -34.77 -27.58
CA VAL A 793 23.01 -33.46 -27.68
C VAL A 793 24.26 -33.42 -26.80
N ALA A 794 24.19 -33.93 -25.56
CA ALA A 794 25.34 -33.96 -24.66
C ALA A 794 26.48 -34.85 -25.18
N LYS A 795 26.16 -36.03 -25.73
CA LYS A 795 27.13 -36.95 -26.36
C LYS A 795 27.82 -36.34 -27.58
N ALA A 796 27.09 -35.54 -28.37
CA ALA A 796 27.63 -34.79 -29.50
C ALA A 796 28.51 -33.58 -29.11
N GLY A 797 28.80 -33.41 -27.83
CA GLY A 797 29.65 -32.33 -27.35
C GLY A 797 28.88 -31.13 -26.79
N GLY A 798 27.54 -31.15 -26.84
CA GLY A 798 26.65 -30.07 -26.43
C GLY A 798 25.96 -29.35 -27.59
N LYS A 799 26.28 -29.72 -28.84
CA LYS A 799 25.69 -29.19 -30.08
C LYS A 799 25.57 -30.28 -31.15
N ILE A 800 24.46 -30.32 -31.89
CA ILE A 800 24.22 -31.27 -33.00
C ILE A 800 23.29 -30.64 -34.05
N ASN A 801 23.32 -31.09 -35.31
CA ASN A 801 22.37 -30.61 -36.30
C ASN A 801 20.95 -31.09 -35.98
N LEU A 802 19.97 -30.21 -36.16
CA LEU A 802 18.57 -30.47 -35.90
C LEU A 802 18.02 -31.60 -36.80
N SER A 803 18.52 -31.71 -38.02
CA SER A 803 18.16 -32.77 -38.98
C SER A 803 18.49 -34.18 -38.47
N GLU A 804 19.49 -34.32 -37.59
CA GLU A 804 19.88 -35.62 -37.03
C GLU A 804 18.87 -36.12 -35.97
N LEU A 805 18.00 -35.24 -35.46
CA LEU A 805 17.01 -35.54 -34.42
C LEU A 805 15.56 -35.58 -34.93
N GLN A 806 15.28 -34.98 -36.10
CA GLN A 806 13.91 -34.76 -36.61
C GLN A 806 13.27 -35.95 -37.33
N HIS A 807 13.90 -37.13 -37.36
CA HIS A 807 13.36 -38.30 -38.07
C HIS A 807 12.12 -38.94 -37.40
N ASP A 808 11.72 -38.48 -36.21
CA ASP A 808 10.58 -38.99 -35.43
C ASP A 808 9.64 -37.86 -34.98
N THR A 809 8.35 -37.97 -35.29
CA THR A 809 7.29 -37.04 -34.86
C THR A 809 7.21 -36.88 -33.33
N ALA A 810 7.52 -37.93 -32.56
CA ALA A 810 7.55 -37.84 -31.09
C ALA A 810 8.71 -36.94 -30.62
N LYS A 811 9.89 -37.05 -31.25
CA LYS A 811 11.04 -36.20 -30.96
C LYS A 811 10.80 -34.73 -31.33
N ALA A 812 10.02 -34.44 -32.37
CA ALA A 812 9.68 -33.06 -32.74
C ALA A 812 8.89 -32.33 -31.63
N LEU A 813 7.94 -33.02 -31.00
CA LEU A 813 7.18 -32.49 -29.86
C LEU A 813 8.09 -32.27 -28.64
N SER A 814 8.96 -33.24 -28.33
CA SER A 814 9.96 -33.13 -27.25
C SER A 814 10.91 -31.95 -27.46
N ILE A 815 11.39 -31.71 -28.70
CA ILE A 815 12.23 -30.55 -29.01
C ILE A 815 11.48 -29.24 -28.76
N ARG A 816 10.20 -29.15 -29.16
CA ARG A 816 9.37 -27.97 -28.89
C ARG A 816 9.28 -27.68 -27.39
N HIS A 817 9.10 -28.70 -26.56
CA HIS A 817 9.05 -28.55 -25.09
C HIS A 817 10.40 -28.10 -24.53
N LEU A 818 11.49 -28.77 -24.92
CA LEU A 818 12.85 -28.43 -24.47
C LEU A 818 13.26 -27.00 -24.84
N VAL A 819 12.85 -26.52 -26.02
CA VAL A 819 13.02 -25.12 -26.44
C VAL A 819 12.14 -24.19 -25.61
N GLY A 820 10.89 -24.56 -25.35
CA GLY A 820 9.99 -23.81 -24.47
C GLY A 820 10.53 -23.65 -23.05
N TYR A 821 11.16 -24.71 -22.51
CA TYR A 821 11.85 -24.69 -21.22
C TYR A 821 13.22 -24.00 -21.26
N GLN A 822 13.75 -23.72 -22.46
CA GLN A 822 15.10 -23.21 -22.70
C GLN A 822 16.22 -24.11 -22.15
N ILE A 823 16.00 -25.43 -22.09
CA ILE A 823 17.10 -26.39 -21.84
C ILE A 823 17.99 -26.49 -23.08
N VAL A 824 17.35 -26.39 -24.24
CA VAL A 824 18.03 -26.33 -25.53
C VAL A 824 17.69 -25.03 -26.26
N SER A 825 18.65 -24.50 -27.01
CA SER A 825 18.42 -23.48 -28.02
C SER A 825 18.50 -24.10 -29.40
N VAL A 826 17.80 -23.51 -30.37
CA VAL A 826 17.89 -23.87 -31.79
C VAL A 826 18.26 -22.62 -32.56
N ASP A 827 19.46 -22.61 -33.12
CA ASP A 827 20.02 -21.51 -33.90
C ASP A 827 20.61 -22.08 -35.19
N ASP A 828 20.28 -21.51 -36.35
CA ASP A 828 20.84 -21.89 -37.67
C ASP A 828 20.92 -23.42 -37.90
N ASN A 829 19.79 -24.11 -37.72
CA ASN A 829 19.65 -25.58 -37.86
C ASN A 829 20.51 -26.42 -36.89
N THR A 830 21.04 -25.81 -35.83
CA THR A 830 21.80 -26.48 -34.78
C THR A 830 21.04 -26.41 -33.47
N ILE A 831 20.92 -27.54 -32.76
CA ILE A 831 20.39 -27.58 -31.40
C ILE A 831 21.55 -27.61 -30.41
N SER A 832 21.44 -26.87 -29.29
CA SER A 832 22.50 -26.79 -28.28
C SER A 832 21.95 -26.81 -26.86
N LEU A 833 22.67 -27.42 -25.91
CA LEU A 833 22.33 -27.33 -24.49
C LEU A 833 22.73 -25.96 -23.92
N THR A 834 21.81 -25.33 -23.17
CA THR A 834 22.02 -23.99 -22.61
C THR A 834 22.77 -23.98 -21.29
N MET A 835 22.85 -25.12 -20.59
CA MET A 835 23.43 -25.23 -19.24
C MET A 835 24.72 -26.05 -19.25
N GLU A 836 25.86 -25.40 -18.98
CA GLU A 836 27.18 -26.07 -18.98
C GLU A 836 27.29 -27.13 -17.87
N PHE A 837 26.75 -26.88 -16.68
CA PHE A 837 26.75 -27.88 -15.60
C PHE A 837 25.99 -29.15 -15.98
N MET A 838 24.84 -29.01 -16.65
CA MET A 838 24.08 -30.16 -17.13
C MET A 838 24.86 -30.94 -18.20
N LEU A 839 25.50 -30.24 -19.14
CA LEU A 839 26.37 -30.86 -20.16
C LEU A 839 27.51 -31.66 -19.53
N ARG A 840 28.24 -31.06 -18.56
CA ARG A 840 29.35 -31.71 -17.86
C ARG A 840 28.88 -32.93 -17.06
N TRP A 841 27.76 -32.78 -16.35
CA TRP A 841 27.18 -33.85 -15.54
C TRP A 841 26.72 -35.05 -16.42
N LEU A 842 26.03 -34.79 -17.53
CA LEU A 842 25.61 -35.82 -18.48
C LEU A 842 26.79 -36.54 -19.15
N LYS A 843 27.87 -35.81 -19.48
CA LYS A 843 29.09 -36.40 -20.09
C LYS A 843 29.88 -37.29 -19.13
N ASN A 844 29.91 -36.96 -17.84
CA ASN A 844 30.69 -37.71 -16.84
C ASN A 844 30.07 -39.08 -16.47
N GLY A 845 28.96 -39.49 -17.10
CA GLY A 845 28.48 -40.87 -17.02
C GLY A 845 27.86 -41.26 -15.68
N GLU A 846 27.47 -40.31 -14.82
CA GLU A 846 26.79 -40.60 -13.54
C GLU A 846 25.40 -41.24 -13.70
N MET A 847 24.94 -41.47 -14.94
CA MET A 847 23.78 -42.32 -15.24
C MET A 847 24.03 -43.82 -15.00
N SER A 848 25.30 -44.23 -14.77
CA SER A 848 25.73 -45.63 -14.63
C SER A 848 26.20 -46.03 -13.22
N ARG A 849 26.12 -45.12 -12.23
CA ARG A 849 26.31 -45.44 -10.80
C ARG A 849 24.97 -45.49 -10.09
N GLY A 850 24.22 -46.55 -10.36
CA GLY A 850 23.00 -46.97 -9.67
C GLY A 850 22.96 -48.48 -9.64
#